data_AF-A0A8J8SUX5-F1
#
_entry.id   AF-A0A8J8SUX5-F1
#
_cell.length_a   1.000
_cell.length_b   1.000
_cell.length_c   1.000
_cell.angle_alpha   90.00
_cell.angle_beta   90.00
_cell.angle_gamma   90.00
#
_symmetry.space_group_name_H-M   'P 1'
#
loop_
_entity.id
_entity.type
_entity.pdbx_description
1 polymer ?
#
loop_
_entity_poly.entity_id
_entity_poly.type
_entity_poly.pdbx_seq_one_letter_code
_entity_poly.pdbx_strand_id
1 'polypeptide(L)'
;MIRSETSAIISQSTFNGGQATEGGAIYLDDGSTLEISDCTLEDNSASVQGGAIHATYPGYIKIENSRFLLNKALSQGSNLYVAYMDTEYNLTVENTKFTISSIQYNSLSIKRTISYLNKVLFYTPISREVLSTSYIQQYGQGLQCSECLYLAISNSIFNNYVSDNGGALSIITPTSIKENYQGYLGLSITSTKFNGNIAKLKGGAIYLENTQNATISECSFTTNQASSLVVMNLLSPLSVANQQFTENSGEGGAIYYVCDPGTQTGALECNLKITSSSFMNNNALIKGGAIHNFNIEPEIDQFNMNFTGNKAGSYGNLFSSEAHQLVHIPESALEQVQVKHQVNQETINQIKNEVIQFKRFKSGSKVETMYFGLIDLYGNLITTDSKAMLFVKDISITNLLVYAGQLEYGNSILGTFYTANQGIFTIDSLQLSSSPNSSQLLQLVTNDINSQYKYNKENLLNAINISVDVRNCLPGEEITIKGECYQCPENTYLLENPTKSSKCLPCKSEFSICLGGNKVYPKPGYWRSSEFSDNFIQCRNLKACLGGSEGNERRLDQNFSSPLVGACYKGFQGILCADCDISYQTQSGFKCAKCPDPTLNVLKLIAIYLFVGIKELRKRPTIHQHLIKFQSTTCSLSVQQVHLTFNGQNLSKNYSKTLKQCKKVSPCSFHLIASSIKERLKIREPTRLEYTFRKS
;
A
#
# COMPACT_ATOMS: atom_id res chain seq x y z
N MET A 1 15.22 65.48 18.34
CA MET A 1 15.03 65.34 16.88
C MET A 1 16.35 65.66 16.23
N ILE A 2 17.00 64.66 15.63
CA ILE A 2 18.24 64.79 14.86
C ILE A 2 17.81 64.66 13.38
N ARG A 3 18.02 65.68 12.54
CA ARG A 3 17.66 65.69 11.11
C ARG A 3 18.86 66.17 10.29
N SER A 4 19.12 65.49 9.16
CA SER A 4 20.23 65.64 8.20
C SER A 4 21.62 65.27 8.74
N GLU A 5 22.27 64.25 8.14
CA GLU A 5 23.70 63.88 8.24
C GLU A 5 24.39 64.23 9.57
N THR A 6 23.75 63.92 10.68
CA THR A 6 24.21 64.34 12.01
C THR A 6 24.63 63.13 12.82
N SER A 7 25.75 63.27 13.52
CA SER A 7 26.30 62.22 14.38
C SER A 7 26.01 62.55 15.84
N ALA A 8 25.45 61.59 16.56
CA ALA A 8 25.27 61.66 18.01
C ALA A 8 26.06 60.55 18.70
N ILE A 9 26.87 60.93 19.68
CA ILE A 9 27.59 60.02 20.57
C ILE A 9 27.08 60.27 21.98
N ILE A 10 26.50 59.24 22.59
CA ILE A 10 25.82 59.31 23.88
C ILE A 10 26.42 58.24 24.78
N SER A 11 26.97 58.65 25.92
CA SER A 11 27.59 57.71 26.87
C SER A 11 27.12 57.97 28.29
N GLN A 12 27.08 56.91 29.11
CA GLN A 12 26.85 56.99 30.56
C GLN A 12 25.60 57.80 30.96
N SER A 13 24.54 57.67 30.17
CA SER A 13 23.35 58.51 30.28
C SER A 13 22.09 57.69 30.54
N THR A 14 21.07 58.34 31.09
CA THR A 14 19.75 57.73 31.30
C THR A 14 18.66 58.53 30.59
N PHE A 15 17.88 57.87 29.74
CA PHE A 15 16.67 58.41 29.10
C PHE A 15 15.46 57.73 29.73
N ASN A 16 14.68 58.49 30.49
CA ASN A 16 13.55 57.96 31.24
C ASN A 16 12.26 58.72 30.89
N GLY A 17 11.19 57.99 30.60
CA GLY A 17 9.83 58.53 30.54
C GLY A 17 9.55 59.40 29.33
N GLY A 18 10.39 59.33 28.29
CA GLY A 18 10.22 60.07 27.05
C GLY A 18 8.94 59.64 26.32
N GLN A 19 8.20 60.59 25.76
CA GLN A 19 6.95 60.34 25.05
C GLN A 19 6.93 61.07 23.72
N ALA A 20 6.73 60.33 22.63
CA ALA A 20 6.69 60.88 21.29
C ALA A 20 5.73 60.10 20.38
N THR A 21 5.57 60.56 19.14
CA THR A 21 4.92 59.75 18.10
C THR A 21 5.80 58.58 17.69
N GLU A 22 7.09 58.84 17.47
CA GLU A 22 8.12 57.89 17.09
C GLU A 22 9.39 58.21 17.87
N GLY A 23 10.09 57.19 18.38
CA GLY A 23 11.33 57.40 19.10
C GLY A 23 11.11 58.12 20.44
N GLY A 24 10.48 57.44 21.41
CA GLY A 24 10.10 58.07 22.69
C GLY A 24 11.27 58.75 23.41
N ALA A 25 12.50 58.23 23.26
CA ALA A 25 13.72 58.90 23.66
C ALA A 25 14.46 59.54 22.49
N ILE A 26 14.72 58.78 21.41
CA ILE A 26 15.57 59.19 20.30
C ILE A 26 14.88 58.87 18.97
N TYR A 27 14.85 59.88 18.10
CA TYR A 27 14.42 59.76 16.71
C TYR A 27 15.59 60.11 15.79
N LEU A 28 15.92 59.19 14.89
CA LEU A 28 16.96 59.29 13.86
C LEU A 28 16.36 59.17 12.47
N ASP A 29 16.86 59.98 11.54
CA ASP A 29 16.43 59.99 10.15
C ASP A 29 17.56 60.49 9.22
N ASP A 30 17.38 60.31 7.91
CA ASP A 30 18.18 60.94 6.84
C ASP A 30 19.71 60.88 7.03
N GLY A 31 20.26 59.65 7.07
CA GLY A 31 21.70 59.40 7.11
C GLY A 31 22.37 59.68 8.47
N SER A 32 21.60 60.04 9.50
CA SER A 32 22.13 60.31 10.83
C SER A 32 22.76 59.06 11.47
N THR A 33 23.83 59.25 12.23
CA THR A 33 24.55 58.17 12.92
C THR A 33 24.40 58.28 14.43
N LEU A 34 24.36 57.13 15.11
CA LEU A 34 24.19 57.08 16.55
C LEU A 34 25.14 56.07 17.20
N GLU A 35 25.89 56.52 18.19
CA GLU A 35 26.64 55.68 19.11
C GLU A 35 26.09 55.83 20.52
N ILE A 36 25.69 54.71 21.13
CA ILE A 36 25.24 54.63 22.51
C ILE A 36 26.15 53.66 23.28
N SER A 37 26.74 54.12 24.39
CA SER A 37 27.52 53.28 25.29
C SER A 37 27.14 53.48 26.76
N ASP A 38 27.07 52.39 27.52
CA ASP A 38 26.85 52.43 28.98
C ASP A 38 25.59 53.22 29.38
N CYS A 39 24.53 53.16 28.56
CA CYS A 39 23.31 53.93 28.77
C CYS A 39 22.14 53.07 29.26
N THR A 40 21.19 53.73 29.90
CA THR A 40 19.88 53.13 30.24
C THR A 40 18.76 53.92 29.54
N LEU A 41 17.93 53.23 28.77
CA LEU A 41 16.73 53.78 28.16
C LEU A 41 15.53 53.04 28.75
N GLU A 42 14.77 53.71 29.62
CA GLU A 42 13.71 53.09 30.38
C GLU A 42 12.38 53.85 30.31
N ASP A 43 11.27 53.10 30.33
CA ASP A 43 9.91 53.64 30.37
C ASP A 43 9.59 54.69 29.28
N ASN A 44 10.29 54.64 28.14
CA ASN A 44 10.02 55.52 27.00
C ASN A 44 8.88 54.94 26.16
N SER A 45 8.00 55.81 25.65
CA SER A 45 6.81 55.43 24.92
C SER A 45 6.66 56.17 23.60
N ALA A 46 6.38 55.42 22.54
CA ALA A 46 6.01 55.94 21.22
C ALA A 46 4.59 55.50 20.85
N SER A 47 3.78 56.40 20.29
CA SER A 47 2.43 56.03 19.82
C SER A 47 2.43 55.23 18.51
N VAL A 48 3.57 55.15 17.81
CA VAL A 48 3.73 54.38 16.57
C VAL A 48 4.86 53.36 16.71
N GLN A 49 6.11 53.75 16.48
CA GLN A 49 7.26 52.83 16.41
C GLN A 49 8.45 53.33 17.22
N GLY A 50 9.29 52.41 17.69
CA GLY A 50 10.54 52.74 18.37
C GLY A 50 10.29 53.36 19.73
N GLY A 51 9.82 52.57 20.70
CA GLY A 51 9.41 53.10 22.01
C GLY A 51 10.53 53.87 22.71
N ALA A 52 11.77 53.35 22.67
CA ALA A 52 12.95 54.15 23.00
C ALA A 52 13.56 54.80 21.76
N ILE A 53 13.96 54.00 20.76
CA ILE A 53 14.66 54.51 19.57
C ILE A 53 13.89 54.16 18.30
N HIS A 54 13.63 55.17 17.48
CA HIS A 54 13.17 55.03 16.11
C HIS A 54 14.26 55.51 15.16
N ALA A 55 14.59 54.69 14.16
CA ALA A 55 15.54 55.04 13.11
C ALA A 55 15.05 54.60 11.73
N THR A 56 14.95 55.54 10.80
CA THR A 56 14.60 55.28 9.40
C THR A 56 15.68 55.90 8.51
N TYR A 57 16.16 55.19 7.49
CA TYR A 57 17.31 55.60 6.66
C TYR A 57 18.54 56.09 7.46
N PRO A 58 18.94 55.44 8.58
CA PRO A 58 20.12 55.89 9.29
C PRO A 58 21.39 55.63 8.47
N GLY A 59 22.47 56.32 8.83
CA GLY A 59 23.83 55.90 8.50
C GLY A 59 24.11 54.61 9.29
N TYR A 60 24.97 54.63 10.31
CA TYR A 60 25.16 53.48 11.20
C TYR A 60 24.58 53.72 12.61
N ILE A 61 24.23 52.63 13.29
CA ILE A 61 23.82 52.64 14.70
C ILE A 61 24.69 51.64 15.47
N LYS A 62 25.35 52.10 16.52
CA LYS A 62 26.16 51.29 17.41
C LYS A 62 25.64 51.41 18.85
N ILE A 63 25.33 50.28 19.47
CA ILE A 63 24.82 50.22 20.85
C ILE A 63 25.67 49.22 21.64
N GLU A 64 26.33 49.68 22.69
CA GLU A 64 27.22 48.86 23.52
C GLU A 64 26.89 49.00 25.01
N ASN A 65 27.02 47.90 25.76
CA ASN A 65 26.97 47.88 27.23
C ASN A 65 25.72 48.56 27.82
N SER A 66 24.59 48.51 27.12
CA SER A 66 23.42 49.33 27.44
C SER A 66 22.21 48.51 27.85
N ARG A 67 21.19 49.19 28.40
CA ARG A 67 19.97 48.56 28.91
C ARG A 67 18.75 49.30 28.39
N PHE A 68 17.81 48.55 27.82
CA PHE A 68 16.53 49.04 27.33
C PHE A 68 15.42 48.34 28.12
N LEU A 69 14.72 49.08 28.96
CA LEU A 69 13.84 48.53 29.98
C LEU A 69 12.44 49.08 29.83
N LEU A 70 11.46 48.19 29.60
CA LEU A 70 10.04 48.51 29.71
C LEU A 70 9.56 49.63 28.75
N ASN A 71 10.31 49.88 27.68
CA ASN A 71 9.88 50.81 26.65
C ASN A 71 8.68 50.25 25.88
N LYS A 72 7.86 51.12 25.30
CA LYS A 72 6.59 50.76 24.67
C LYS A 72 6.43 51.44 23.31
N ALA A 73 6.04 50.67 22.31
CA ALA A 73 5.49 51.17 21.04
C ALA A 73 4.07 50.63 20.87
N LEU A 74 3.21 51.27 20.06
CA LEU A 74 1.87 50.75 19.74
C LEU A 74 1.78 50.09 18.35
N SER A 75 2.92 49.93 17.66
CA SER A 75 3.00 49.21 16.39
C SER A 75 4.18 48.24 16.36
N GLN A 76 5.43 48.73 16.42
CA GLN A 76 6.62 47.85 16.33
C GLN A 76 7.83 48.43 17.07
N GLY A 77 8.73 47.53 17.50
CA GLY A 77 10.03 47.91 18.05
C GLY A 77 9.91 48.68 19.35
N SER A 78 9.38 48.03 20.38
CA SER A 78 9.16 48.65 21.70
C SER A 78 10.45 49.25 22.28
N ASN A 79 11.58 48.56 22.11
CA ASN A 79 12.88 49.11 22.46
C ASN A 79 13.54 49.83 21.29
N LEU A 80 13.57 49.17 20.13
CA LEU A 80 14.29 49.68 18.97
C LEU A 80 13.57 49.30 17.68
N TYR A 81 13.32 50.30 16.85
CA TYR A 81 12.87 50.15 15.47
C TYR A 81 13.95 50.71 14.53
N VAL A 82 14.42 49.89 13.59
CA VAL A 82 15.39 50.30 12.57
C VAL A 82 14.92 49.85 11.20
N ALA A 83 14.85 50.77 10.25
CA ALA A 83 14.45 50.48 8.89
C ALA A 83 15.32 51.16 7.83
N TYR A 84 15.48 50.47 6.70
CA TYR A 84 15.97 51.02 5.43
C TYR A 84 17.42 51.53 5.44
N MET A 85 18.35 50.76 6.01
CA MET A 85 19.79 51.07 5.92
C MET A 85 20.32 50.80 4.51
N ASP A 86 21.29 51.60 4.07
CA ASP A 86 22.10 51.29 2.88
C ASP A 86 23.01 50.07 3.15
N THR A 87 23.44 49.39 2.10
CA THR A 87 24.31 48.20 2.16
C THR A 87 25.68 48.46 2.77
N GLU A 88 26.11 49.73 2.83
CA GLU A 88 27.37 50.14 3.46
C GLU A 88 27.25 50.35 4.97
N TYR A 89 26.02 50.45 5.49
CA TYR A 89 25.77 50.73 6.90
C TYR A 89 25.15 49.56 7.65
N ASN A 90 25.37 49.56 8.97
CA ASN A 90 24.91 48.48 9.83
C ASN A 90 24.36 48.97 11.17
N LEU A 91 23.53 48.09 11.74
CA LEU A 91 23.18 48.11 13.15
C LEU A 91 24.12 47.14 13.88
N THR A 92 24.87 47.63 14.85
CA THR A 92 25.68 46.82 15.76
C THR A 92 25.15 46.96 17.18
N VAL A 93 24.81 45.84 17.82
CA VAL A 93 24.40 45.79 19.23
C VAL A 93 25.25 44.77 19.97
N GLU A 94 25.99 45.24 20.98
CA GLU A 94 26.86 44.40 21.80
C GLU A 94 26.57 44.54 23.29
N ASN A 95 26.62 43.41 24.00
CA ASN A 95 26.53 43.33 25.46
C ASN A 95 25.37 44.14 26.04
N THR A 96 24.21 44.04 25.41
CA THR A 96 23.04 44.89 25.68
C THR A 96 21.87 44.04 26.14
N LYS A 97 21.04 44.59 27.04
CA LYS A 97 19.82 43.94 27.53
C LYS A 97 18.58 44.65 27.00
N PHE A 98 17.71 43.88 26.32
CA PHE A 98 16.37 44.31 25.94
C PHE A 98 15.32 43.63 26.83
N THR A 99 14.49 44.44 27.50
CA THR A 99 13.38 43.95 28.34
C THR A 99 12.08 44.64 27.97
N ILE A 100 11.04 43.86 27.74
CA ILE A 100 9.67 44.34 27.49
C ILE A 100 8.70 43.72 28.50
N SER A 101 7.58 44.39 28.77
CA SER A 101 6.50 43.92 29.66
C SER A 101 5.14 43.79 28.98
N SER A 102 5.08 44.02 27.66
CA SER A 102 3.86 43.84 26.85
C SER A 102 4.03 42.66 25.90
N ILE A 103 2.95 41.91 25.68
CA ILE A 103 2.92 40.85 24.66
C ILE A 103 2.45 41.31 23.28
N GLN A 104 2.02 42.55 23.16
CA GLN A 104 1.37 43.06 21.96
C GLN A 104 2.34 43.38 20.83
N TYR A 105 3.58 43.73 21.17
CA TYR A 105 4.55 44.28 20.21
C TYR A 105 5.93 43.68 20.43
N ASN A 106 6.71 43.60 19.36
CA ASN A 106 8.08 43.11 19.43
C ASN A 106 9.01 44.09 20.17
N SER A 107 10.10 43.58 20.73
CA SER A 107 11.16 44.36 21.36
C SER A 107 12.03 45.07 20.33
N LEU A 108 12.52 44.31 19.35
CA LEU A 108 13.37 44.80 18.27
C LEU A 108 12.71 44.54 16.91
N SER A 109 12.51 45.61 16.14
CA SER A 109 12.04 45.54 14.76
C SER A 109 13.15 45.98 13.82
N ILE A 110 13.49 45.12 12.87
CA ILE A 110 14.52 45.37 11.88
C ILE A 110 13.91 45.21 10.50
N LYS A 111 14.13 46.19 9.63
CA LYS A 111 13.67 46.14 8.24
C LYS A 111 14.74 46.57 7.25
N ARG A 112 15.08 45.70 6.30
CA ARG A 112 16.03 46.01 5.21
C ARG A 112 17.33 46.64 5.73
N THR A 113 18.04 45.89 6.57
CA THR A 113 19.32 46.29 7.15
C THR A 113 20.34 45.16 7.12
N ILE A 114 21.61 45.53 7.33
CA ILE A 114 22.67 44.63 7.79
C ILE A 114 22.80 44.80 9.30
N SER A 115 22.81 43.71 10.06
CA SER A 115 22.75 43.78 11.52
C SER A 115 23.59 42.70 12.21
N TYR A 116 24.32 43.12 13.25
CA TYR A 116 25.19 42.29 14.06
C TYR A 116 24.78 42.42 15.53
N LEU A 117 24.32 41.32 16.12
CA LEU A 117 23.89 41.26 17.51
C LEU A 117 24.78 40.26 18.26
N ASN A 118 25.56 40.73 19.21
CA ASN A 118 26.48 39.90 20.01
C ASN A 118 26.21 40.06 21.51
N LYS A 119 26.12 38.95 22.24
CA LYS A 119 25.89 38.96 23.70
C LYS A 119 24.66 39.77 24.11
N VAL A 120 23.59 39.67 23.31
CA VAL A 120 22.35 40.41 23.59
C VAL A 120 21.42 39.52 24.41
N LEU A 121 20.94 40.07 25.54
CA LEU A 121 19.93 39.41 26.36
C LEU A 121 18.55 39.98 26.04
N PHE A 122 17.73 39.17 25.36
CA PHE A 122 16.31 39.41 25.15
C PHE A 122 15.53 38.71 26.25
N TYR A 123 14.75 39.47 27.03
CA TYR A 123 13.99 38.94 28.15
C TYR A 123 12.61 39.59 28.31
N THR A 124 11.61 38.79 28.68
CA THR A 124 10.30 39.29 29.15
C THR A 124 9.94 38.66 30.50
N PRO A 125 9.47 39.44 31.50
CA PRO A 125 9.05 38.93 32.79
C PRO A 125 7.61 38.39 32.79
N ILE A 126 6.92 38.42 31.64
CA ILE A 126 5.50 38.06 31.56
C ILE A 126 5.32 36.57 31.87
N SER A 127 4.47 36.28 32.85
CA SER A 127 4.12 34.91 33.23
C SER A 127 3.28 34.24 32.14
N ARG A 128 3.50 32.94 31.93
CA ARG A 128 2.80 32.10 30.94
C ARG A 128 1.27 32.08 31.07
N GLU A 129 0.72 32.52 32.20
CA GLU A 129 -0.71 32.51 32.51
C GLU A 129 -1.52 33.70 31.93
N VAL A 130 -0.86 34.81 31.56
CA VAL A 130 -1.52 36.07 31.11
C VAL A 130 -1.99 36.01 29.64
N LEU A 131 -1.85 34.86 29.00
CA LEU A 131 -1.87 34.72 27.55
C LEU A 131 -3.27 34.50 26.93
N SER A 132 -4.35 34.48 27.72
CA SER A 132 -5.68 34.04 27.27
C SER A 132 -6.63 35.14 26.72
N THR A 133 -6.29 36.44 26.82
CA THR A 133 -7.28 37.50 26.58
C THR A 133 -6.82 38.71 25.76
N SER A 134 -5.64 38.70 25.15
CA SER A 134 -5.09 39.89 24.47
C SER A 134 -4.66 39.63 23.02
N TYR A 135 -4.73 40.67 22.19
CA TYR A 135 -3.98 40.76 20.93
C TYR A 135 -2.51 40.46 21.21
N ILE A 136 -1.92 39.48 20.52
CA ILE A 136 -0.52 39.09 20.69
C ILE A 136 0.22 39.49 19.43
N GLN A 137 1.49 39.86 19.59
CA GLN A 137 2.40 40.08 18.48
C GLN A 137 2.37 38.90 17.48
N GLN A 138 2.13 39.20 16.20
CA GLN A 138 1.96 38.19 15.16
C GLN A 138 3.26 37.42 14.86
N TYR A 139 4.41 38.08 15.01
CA TYR A 139 5.72 37.57 14.61
C TYR A 139 6.80 37.94 15.63
N GLY A 140 7.72 37.04 15.96
CA GLY A 140 9.03 37.37 16.56
C GLY A 140 8.99 38.43 17.66
N GLN A 141 8.45 38.13 18.84
CA GLN A 141 8.29 39.16 19.86
C GLN A 141 9.64 39.65 20.42
N GLY A 142 10.67 38.82 20.46
CA GLY A 142 12.02 39.28 20.80
C GLY A 142 12.60 40.12 19.67
N LEU A 143 12.64 39.54 18.48
CA LEU A 143 13.15 40.16 17.27
C LEU A 143 12.29 39.76 16.08
N GLN A 144 11.76 40.78 15.40
CA GLN A 144 11.17 40.61 14.08
C GLN A 144 12.10 41.26 13.07
N CYS A 145 12.47 40.50 12.04
CA CYS A 145 13.29 40.96 10.95
C CYS A 145 12.56 40.69 9.63
N SER A 146 12.13 41.76 8.98
CA SER A 146 11.46 41.72 7.68
C SER A 146 12.40 42.25 6.61
N GLU A 147 12.56 41.55 5.49
CA GLU A 147 13.38 42.02 4.37
C GLU A 147 14.86 42.27 4.74
N CYS A 148 15.38 41.66 5.82
CA CYS A 148 16.77 41.92 6.21
C CYS A 148 17.74 41.44 5.14
N LEU A 149 18.77 42.25 4.92
CA LEU A 149 19.85 41.91 4.03
C LEU A 149 20.73 40.88 4.72
N TYR A 150 21.29 41.21 5.89
CA TYR A 150 22.09 40.25 6.64
C TYR A 150 21.83 40.38 8.12
N LEU A 151 21.67 39.26 8.83
CA LEU A 151 21.52 39.23 10.27
C LEU A 151 22.44 38.18 10.88
N ALA A 152 23.41 38.64 11.67
CA ALA A 152 24.24 37.79 12.52
C ALA A 152 23.84 37.95 13.99
N ILE A 153 23.50 36.84 14.64
CA ILE A 153 23.23 36.76 16.07
C ILE A 153 24.24 35.79 16.69
N SER A 154 24.97 36.25 17.69
CA SER A 154 25.98 35.43 18.36
C SER A 154 25.91 35.59 19.88
N ASN A 155 26.21 34.52 20.61
CA ASN A 155 26.34 34.51 22.07
C ASN A 155 25.12 35.10 22.82
N SER A 156 23.95 35.07 22.21
CA SER A 156 22.77 35.80 22.69
C SER A 156 21.78 34.87 23.37
N ILE A 157 20.78 35.44 24.05
CA ILE A 157 19.78 34.69 24.80
C ILE A 157 18.39 35.27 24.54
N PHE A 158 17.43 34.42 24.18
CA PHE A 158 16.02 34.73 24.04
C PHE A 158 15.20 33.90 25.03
N ASN A 159 14.58 34.57 26.00
CA ASN A 159 13.84 33.92 27.08
C ASN A 159 12.37 34.36 27.13
N ASN A 160 11.47 33.37 27.14
CA ASN A 160 10.06 33.49 27.49
C ASN A 160 9.21 34.39 26.57
N TYR A 161 9.65 34.66 25.35
CA TYR A 161 8.86 35.46 24.42
C TYR A 161 7.66 34.69 23.89
N VAL A 162 6.58 35.43 23.60
CA VAL A 162 5.31 34.85 23.12
C VAL A 162 4.83 35.57 21.86
N SER A 163 4.59 34.84 20.78
CA SER A 163 4.03 35.38 19.54
C SER A 163 3.09 34.38 18.87
N ASP A 164 2.48 34.74 17.73
CA ASP A 164 1.78 33.74 16.92
C ASP A 164 2.77 32.88 16.11
N ASN A 165 3.82 33.47 15.54
CA ASN A 165 4.87 32.79 14.79
C ASN A 165 6.26 33.20 15.27
N GLY A 166 7.11 32.21 15.60
CA GLY A 166 8.46 32.46 16.05
C GLY A 166 8.43 33.16 17.40
N GLY A 167 8.23 32.41 18.50
CA GLY A 167 8.01 33.01 19.82
C GLY A 167 9.03 34.11 20.13
N ALA A 168 10.31 33.80 19.92
CA ALA A 168 11.41 34.73 20.05
C ALA A 168 11.75 35.50 18.77
N LEU A 169 11.94 34.78 17.67
CA LEU A 169 12.56 35.29 16.44
C LEU A 169 11.71 34.95 15.23
N SER A 170 11.47 35.95 14.37
CA SER A 170 10.87 35.71 13.06
C SER A 170 11.68 36.41 11.96
N ILE A 171 12.01 35.67 10.91
CA ILE A 171 12.66 36.18 9.69
C ILE A 171 11.72 35.95 8.52
N ILE A 172 11.38 37.02 7.81
CA ILE A 172 10.52 36.97 6.62
C ILE A 172 11.23 37.67 5.48
N THR A 173 11.51 36.95 4.41
CA THR A 173 12.20 37.47 3.23
C THR A 173 11.27 37.39 2.01
N PRO A 174 10.59 38.47 1.62
CA PRO A 174 9.77 38.47 0.40
C PRO A 174 10.58 38.14 -0.85
N THR A 175 9.97 37.48 -1.84
CA THR A 175 10.62 37.08 -3.11
C THR A 175 11.24 38.27 -3.84
N SER A 176 10.58 39.44 -3.82
CA SER A 176 11.08 40.67 -4.44
C SER A 176 12.44 41.14 -3.88
N ILE A 177 12.77 40.80 -2.64
CA ILE A 177 14.07 41.15 -2.04
C ILE A 177 15.17 40.23 -2.57
N LYS A 178 14.87 38.94 -2.79
CA LYS A 178 15.84 37.98 -3.33
C LYS A 178 16.33 38.36 -4.72
N GLU A 179 15.44 38.83 -5.57
CA GLU A 179 15.78 39.24 -6.94
C GLU A 179 16.74 40.44 -6.96
N ASN A 180 16.55 41.39 -6.04
CA ASN A 180 17.29 42.64 -6.03
C ASN A 180 18.63 42.57 -5.28
N TYR A 181 18.82 41.59 -4.38
CA TYR A 181 19.96 41.53 -3.46
C TYR A 181 20.61 40.14 -3.40
N GLN A 182 20.64 39.41 -4.51
CA GLN A 182 21.28 38.09 -4.59
C GLN A 182 22.71 38.13 -4.02
N GLY A 183 23.01 37.19 -3.10
CA GLY A 183 24.33 37.06 -2.46
C GLY A 183 24.52 37.84 -1.16
N TYR A 184 23.69 38.85 -0.87
CA TYR A 184 23.74 39.59 0.39
C TYR A 184 22.79 39.03 1.45
N LEU A 185 21.79 38.24 1.04
CA LEU A 185 20.76 37.71 1.92
C LEU A 185 21.28 36.55 2.78
N GLY A 186 21.46 36.81 4.08
CA GLY A 186 22.01 35.84 5.01
C GLY A 186 21.49 35.95 6.43
N LEU A 187 21.37 34.79 7.08
CA LEU A 187 21.11 34.66 8.50
C LEU A 187 22.20 33.76 9.10
N SER A 188 22.85 34.22 10.16
CA SER A 188 23.80 33.42 10.94
C SER A 188 23.46 33.50 12.41
N ILE A 189 23.12 32.38 13.03
CA ILE A 189 22.83 32.29 14.47
C ILE A 189 23.82 31.32 15.09
N THR A 190 24.65 31.82 15.99
CA THR A 190 25.75 31.06 16.59
C THR A 190 25.73 31.16 18.11
N SER A 191 26.02 30.04 18.80
CA SER A 191 26.20 30.00 20.26
C SER A 191 25.07 30.68 21.06
N THR A 192 23.84 30.61 20.56
CA THR A 192 22.68 31.36 21.07
C THR A 192 21.68 30.43 21.75
N LYS A 193 21.04 30.90 22.82
CA LYS A 193 20.08 30.12 23.62
C LYS A 193 18.66 30.63 23.43
N PHE A 194 17.73 29.72 23.17
CA PHE A 194 16.29 29.97 23.08
C PHE A 194 15.59 29.13 24.14
N ASN A 195 15.12 29.78 25.21
CA ASN A 195 14.53 29.09 26.35
C ASN A 195 13.09 29.53 26.60
N GLY A 196 12.18 28.55 26.63
CA GLY A 196 10.82 28.76 27.10
C GLY A 196 9.97 29.68 26.22
N ASN A 197 10.34 29.86 24.96
CA ASN A 197 9.61 30.70 24.02
C ASN A 197 8.37 29.95 23.49
N ILE A 198 7.32 30.68 23.20
CA ILE A 198 6.01 30.12 22.84
C ILE A 198 5.50 30.79 21.57
N ALA A 199 5.18 29.98 20.57
CA ALA A 199 4.40 30.39 19.40
C ALA A 199 3.00 29.76 19.47
N LYS A 200 1.95 30.51 19.17
CA LYS A 200 0.61 29.91 19.07
C LYS A 200 0.45 29.01 17.85
N LEU A 201 1.12 29.36 16.76
CA LEU A 201 0.97 28.74 15.46
C LEU A 201 2.24 27.99 15.07
N LYS A 202 3.35 28.68 14.80
CA LYS A 202 4.50 28.06 14.12
C LYS A 202 5.81 28.47 14.74
N GLY A 203 6.72 27.52 14.95
CA GLY A 203 8.10 27.79 15.36
C GLY A 203 8.17 28.33 16.79
N GLY A 204 8.12 27.46 17.79
CA GLY A 204 8.03 27.90 19.20
C GLY A 204 9.11 28.90 19.62
N ALA A 205 10.32 28.79 19.05
CA ALA A 205 11.37 29.79 19.17
C ALA A 205 11.56 30.62 17.90
N ILE A 206 11.76 29.96 16.75
CA ILE A 206 12.16 30.59 15.50
C ILE A 206 11.16 30.25 14.39
N TYR A 207 10.72 31.29 13.67
CA TYR A 207 9.99 31.17 12.42
C TYR A 207 10.84 31.73 11.27
N LEU A 208 11.12 30.90 10.27
CA LEU A 208 11.90 31.25 9.08
C LEU A 208 11.04 31.09 7.84
N GLU A 209 10.80 32.19 7.14
CA GLU A 209 10.05 32.22 5.89
C GLU A 209 10.93 32.75 4.76
N ASN A 210 11.11 31.89 3.76
CA ASN A 210 11.79 32.18 2.51
C ASN A 210 13.23 32.69 2.71
N THR A 211 13.94 32.25 3.74
CA THR A 211 15.34 32.67 3.98
C THR A 211 16.29 32.03 2.98
N GLN A 212 17.17 32.83 2.35
CA GLN A 212 18.06 32.35 1.28
C GLN A 212 19.25 31.53 1.80
N ASN A 213 20.11 32.12 2.63
CA ASN A 213 21.25 31.45 3.24
C ASN A 213 21.17 31.55 4.76
N ALA A 214 20.66 30.52 5.43
CA ALA A 214 20.54 30.47 6.88
C ALA A 214 21.49 29.44 7.49
N THR A 215 22.26 29.84 8.50
CA THR A 215 23.08 28.95 9.32
C THR A 215 22.69 29.07 10.78
N ILE A 216 22.53 27.92 11.45
CA ILE A 216 22.32 27.82 12.89
C ILE A 216 23.37 26.85 13.42
N SER A 217 24.26 27.31 14.31
CA SER A 217 25.29 26.47 14.89
C SER A 217 25.47 26.71 16.38
N GLU A 218 25.85 25.66 17.11
CA GLU A 218 26.18 25.74 18.55
C GLU A 218 25.04 26.31 19.42
N CYS A 219 23.80 26.19 18.96
CA CYS A 219 22.64 26.77 19.62
C CYS A 219 21.98 25.78 20.58
N SER A 220 21.20 26.31 21.54
CA SER A 220 20.38 25.50 22.44
C SER A 220 18.94 25.96 22.44
N PHE A 221 18.03 25.02 22.20
CA PHE A 221 16.59 25.20 22.18
C PHE A 221 15.99 24.38 23.31
N THR A 222 15.56 25.05 24.38
CA THR A 222 15.03 24.36 25.57
C THR A 222 13.61 24.78 25.88
N THR A 223 12.71 23.81 26.07
CA THR A 223 11.33 24.04 26.53
C THR A 223 10.51 25.03 25.68
N ASN A 224 10.85 25.17 24.40
CA ASN A 224 10.08 26.00 23.48
C ASN A 224 8.84 25.24 23.01
N GLN A 225 7.77 25.98 22.68
CA GLN A 225 6.49 25.38 22.38
C GLN A 225 5.77 26.05 21.20
N ALA A 226 5.27 25.24 20.26
CA ALA A 226 4.31 25.63 19.25
C ALA A 226 2.94 25.04 19.60
N SER A 227 2.06 25.82 20.24
CA SER A 227 0.76 25.32 20.68
C SER A 227 -0.22 26.46 20.95
N SER A 228 -1.46 26.31 20.45
CA SER A 228 -2.55 27.22 20.79
C SER A 228 -2.80 27.22 22.30
N LEU A 229 -2.87 28.42 22.88
CA LEU A 229 -2.97 28.66 24.33
C LEU A 229 -4.21 28.06 24.98
N VAL A 230 -5.28 27.84 24.22
CA VAL A 230 -6.50 27.17 24.70
C VAL A 230 -6.20 25.75 25.16
N VAL A 231 -5.23 25.07 24.54
CA VAL A 231 -4.84 23.69 24.87
C VAL A 231 -3.92 23.62 26.10
N MET A 232 -3.17 24.70 26.42
CA MET A 232 -2.28 24.73 27.59
C MET A 232 -3.04 24.63 28.92
N ASN A 233 -4.30 25.09 28.98
CA ASN A 233 -5.15 24.98 30.17
C ASN A 233 -5.86 23.63 30.30
N LEU A 234 -5.75 22.76 29.28
CA LEU A 234 -6.43 21.46 29.22
C LEU A 234 -5.44 20.31 29.42
N LEU A 235 -4.48 20.44 30.34
CA LEU A 235 -3.53 19.39 30.75
C LEU A 235 -4.25 18.14 31.32
N SER A 236 -4.86 17.39 30.42
CA SER A 236 -5.23 15.99 30.51
C SER A 236 -5.00 15.40 29.12
N PRO A 237 -4.59 14.13 29.01
CA PRO A 237 -4.33 13.49 27.72
C PRO A 237 -5.66 13.18 27.03
N LEU A 238 -6.45 14.21 26.70
CA LEU A 238 -7.56 14.05 25.78
C LEU A 238 -6.96 13.97 24.39
N SER A 239 -7.22 12.84 23.74
CA SER A 239 -6.95 12.61 22.33
C SER A 239 -7.31 13.86 21.51
N VAL A 240 -6.29 14.48 20.94
CA VAL A 240 -6.33 15.64 20.01
C VAL A 240 -7.15 15.32 18.74
N ALA A 241 -7.61 14.07 18.58
CA ALA A 241 -8.29 13.52 17.42
C ALA A 241 -9.65 14.16 17.05
N ASN A 242 -10.26 15.00 17.90
CA ASN A 242 -11.63 15.49 17.66
C ASN A 242 -11.83 17.01 17.82
N GLN A 243 -10.76 17.80 17.94
CA GLN A 243 -10.88 19.25 17.88
C GLN A 243 -10.45 19.74 16.50
N GLN A 244 -11.34 20.47 15.82
CA GLN A 244 -11.02 21.23 14.62
C GLN A 244 -10.03 22.34 14.99
N PHE A 245 -8.75 22.00 15.11
CA PHE A 245 -7.70 23.00 15.06
C PHE A 245 -7.73 23.60 13.65
N THR A 246 -7.69 24.94 13.55
CA THR A 246 -7.41 25.60 12.26
C THR A 246 -6.15 24.98 11.68
N GLU A 247 -6.17 24.58 10.41
CA GLU A 247 -5.26 23.64 9.71
C GLU A 247 -3.75 24.01 9.68
N ASN A 248 -3.23 24.82 10.63
CA ASN A 248 -1.87 25.38 10.64
C ASN A 248 -1.31 25.71 12.04
N SER A 249 -1.90 25.21 13.14
CA SER A 249 -1.46 25.56 14.52
C SER A 249 -0.62 24.46 15.17
N GLY A 250 0.51 24.85 15.76
CA GLY A 250 1.39 24.02 16.57
C GLY A 250 2.34 23.14 15.78
N GLU A 251 3.08 23.76 14.87
CA GLU A 251 4.06 23.12 14.00
C GLU A 251 5.47 23.64 14.36
N GLY A 252 6.44 22.75 14.52
CA GLY A 252 7.83 23.16 14.80
C GLY A 252 8.00 23.67 16.23
N GLY A 253 8.09 22.76 17.21
CA GLY A 253 8.12 23.14 18.63
C GLY A 253 9.29 24.06 19.01
N ALA A 254 10.41 24.01 18.28
CA ALA A 254 11.45 25.02 18.33
C ALA A 254 11.53 25.84 17.03
N ILE A 255 11.69 25.18 15.89
CA ILE A 255 11.93 25.84 14.59
C ILE A 255 10.84 25.45 13.61
N TYR A 256 10.27 26.45 12.93
CA TYR A 256 9.48 26.27 11.72
C TYR A 256 10.20 26.91 10.54
N TYR A 257 10.34 26.15 9.46
CA TYR A 257 11.03 26.58 8.24
C TYR A 257 10.16 26.35 7.01
N VAL A 258 9.94 27.39 6.22
CA VAL A 258 9.22 27.32 4.95
C VAL A 258 9.95 28.13 3.89
N CYS A 259 9.95 27.63 2.66
CA CYS A 259 10.41 28.38 1.50
C CYS A 259 9.27 28.52 0.51
N ASP A 260 8.38 29.48 0.74
CA ASP A 260 7.29 29.78 -0.18
C ASP A 260 7.73 30.90 -1.14
N PRO A 261 7.95 30.62 -2.44
CA PRO A 261 8.31 31.64 -3.42
C PRO A 261 7.09 32.47 -3.85
N GLY A 262 5.88 32.12 -3.41
CA GLY A 262 4.63 32.67 -3.96
C GLY A 262 4.39 32.18 -5.38
N THR A 263 3.86 33.07 -6.24
CA THR A 263 3.44 32.73 -7.62
C THR A 263 4.59 32.66 -8.64
N GLN A 264 5.83 32.89 -8.24
CA GLN A 264 6.96 32.97 -9.16
C GLN A 264 7.78 31.67 -9.19
N THR A 265 7.69 30.98 -10.31
CA THR A 265 8.51 29.82 -10.66
C THR A 265 9.93 30.28 -11.01
N GLY A 266 10.87 30.28 -10.05
CA GLY A 266 12.23 30.71 -10.37
C GLY A 266 13.29 30.58 -9.28
N ALA A 267 13.00 30.89 -8.02
CA ALA A 267 14.05 30.97 -6.99
C ALA A 267 13.63 30.35 -5.64
N LEU A 268 13.47 29.03 -5.61
CA LEU A 268 13.65 28.26 -4.37
C LEU A 268 15.15 28.20 -4.03
N GLU A 269 15.78 29.37 -3.92
CA GLU A 269 17.10 29.55 -3.32
C GLU A 269 16.85 29.74 -1.83
N CYS A 270 16.47 28.66 -1.15
CA CYS A 270 16.45 28.65 0.30
C CYS A 270 17.34 27.50 0.75
N ASN A 271 18.27 27.82 1.65
CA ASN A 271 19.14 26.87 2.30
C ASN A 271 19.11 27.18 3.80
N LEU A 272 18.86 26.14 4.59
CA LEU A 272 19.01 26.19 6.03
C LEU A 272 19.97 25.07 6.43
N LYS A 273 21.09 25.44 7.05
CA LYS A 273 22.05 24.52 7.63
C LYS A 273 22.05 24.60 9.15
N ILE A 274 21.90 23.45 9.81
CA ILE A 274 21.89 23.35 11.27
C ILE A 274 22.97 22.36 11.72
N THR A 275 23.84 22.80 12.62
CA THR A 275 24.99 22.01 13.11
C THR A 275 25.20 22.19 14.61
N SER A 276 25.84 21.21 15.25
CA SER A 276 26.35 21.33 16.63
C SER A 276 25.35 21.86 17.67
N SER A 277 24.05 21.61 17.50
CA SER A 277 22.98 22.25 18.28
C SER A 277 22.18 21.26 19.12
N SER A 278 21.56 21.76 20.19
CA SER A 278 20.76 20.96 21.13
C SER A 278 19.30 21.39 21.15
N PHE A 279 18.40 20.41 21.16
CA PHE A 279 16.95 20.57 21.21
C PHE A 279 16.42 19.69 22.35
N MET A 280 15.99 20.33 23.44
CA MET A 280 15.61 19.64 24.66
C MET A 280 14.20 20.04 25.12
N ASN A 281 13.33 19.05 25.28
CA ASN A 281 11.97 19.22 25.79
C ASN A 281 11.13 20.27 25.01
N ASN A 282 11.35 20.41 23.71
CA ASN A 282 10.51 21.27 22.88
C ASN A 282 9.22 20.53 22.50
N ASN A 283 8.11 21.26 22.35
CA ASN A 283 6.80 20.66 22.18
C ASN A 283 6.01 21.31 21.03
N ALA A 284 5.44 20.49 20.16
CA ALA A 284 4.52 20.92 19.11
C ALA A 284 3.13 20.29 19.33
N LEU A 285 2.07 21.07 19.16
CA LEU A 285 0.71 20.54 19.30
C LEU A 285 0.40 19.48 18.25
N ILE A 286 0.86 19.69 17.01
CA ILE A 286 0.53 18.82 15.88
C ILE A 286 1.77 18.05 15.44
N LYS A 287 2.80 18.74 14.92
CA LYS A 287 3.93 18.08 14.25
C LYS A 287 5.26 18.78 14.42
N GLY A 288 6.34 18.01 14.34
CA GLY A 288 7.72 18.54 14.35
C GLY A 288 8.10 19.08 15.73
N GLY A 289 8.17 18.20 16.73
CA GLY A 289 8.38 18.61 18.12
C GLY A 289 9.65 19.43 18.35
N ALA A 290 10.72 19.18 17.58
CA ALA A 290 11.87 20.07 17.51
C ALA A 290 11.80 20.98 16.28
N ILE A 291 11.79 20.40 15.09
CA ILE A 291 11.87 21.14 13.83
C ILE A 291 10.75 20.66 12.90
N HIS A 292 10.05 21.60 12.30
CA HIS A 292 9.18 21.35 11.16
C HIS A 292 9.69 22.11 9.95
N ASN A 293 9.82 21.41 8.83
CA ASN A 293 10.19 21.98 7.54
C ASN A 293 9.10 21.69 6.52
N PHE A 294 8.52 22.75 5.95
CA PHE A 294 7.29 22.64 5.17
C PHE A 294 7.54 21.99 3.81
N ASN A 295 8.38 22.60 2.97
CA ASN A 295 8.53 22.21 1.55
C ASN A 295 9.98 22.09 1.07
N ILE A 296 10.96 22.29 1.96
CA ILE A 296 12.39 22.12 1.67
C ILE A 296 13.05 21.40 2.85
N GLU A 297 13.99 20.50 2.56
CA GLU A 297 14.79 19.82 3.57
C GLU A 297 15.95 20.70 4.06
N PRO A 298 16.10 20.94 5.37
CA PRO A 298 17.30 21.57 5.91
C PRO A 298 18.50 20.61 5.89
N GLU A 299 19.70 21.15 5.72
CA GLU A 299 20.95 20.42 5.89
C GLU A 299 21.26 20.27 7.39
N ILE A 300 21.08 19.06 7.93
CA ILE A 300 21.32 18.77 9.35
C ILE A 300 22.47 17.76 9.48
N ASP A 301 23.56 18.17 10.14
CA ASP A 301 24.64 17.25 10.52
C ASP A 301 24.25 16.47 11.78
N GLN A 302 23.62 15.31 11.60
CA GLN A 302 23.06 14.53 12.71
C GLN A 302 24.12 14.05 13.73
N PHE A 303 25.41 13.95 13.36
CA PHE A 303 26.44 13.44 14.26
C PHE A 303 26.71 14.37 15.44
N ASN A 304 26.51 15.68 15.26
CA ASN A 304 26.82 16.70 16.26
C ASN A 304 25.56 17.32 16.88
N MET A 305 24.41 16.68 16.71
CA MET A 305 23.14 17.19 17.21
C MET A 305 22.70 16.43 18.46
N ASN A 306 22.05 17.14 19.40
CA ASN A 306 21.51 16.53 20.60
C ASN A 306 19.99 16.76 20.69
N PHE A 307 19.21 15.69 20.65
CA PHE A 307 17.75 15.74 20.77
C PHE A 307 17.28 14.93 21.99
N THR A 308 16.63 15.58 22.95
CA THR A 308 16.09 14.88 24.13
C THR A 308 14.70 15.38 24.49
N GLY A 309 13.78 14.46 24.78
CA GLY A 309 12.46 14.78 25.33
C GLY A 309 11.53 15.66 24.46
N ASN A 310 11.87 15.89 23.18
CA ASN A 310 11.00 16.64 22.27
C ASN A 310 9.75 15.83 21.91
N LYS A 311 8.60 16.50 21.77
CA LYS A 311 7.30 15.85 21.56
C LYS A 311 6.46 16.58 20.52
N ALA A 312 5.70 15.83 19.74
CA ALA A 312 4.64 16.30 18.87
C ALA A 312 3.33 15.57 19.21
N GLY A 313 2.19 16.25 19.14
CA GLY A 313 0.90 15.64 19.49
C GLY A 313 0.40 14.62 18.47
N SER A 314 0.74 14.77 17.18
CA SER A 314 0.26 13.88 16.10
C SER A 314 1.37 13.05 15.46
N TYR A 315 2.44 13.67 14.96
CA TYR A 315 3.57 12.94 14.35
C TYR A 315 4.88 13.75 14.32
N GLY A 316 6.01 13.06 14.20
CA GLY A 316 7.32 13.70 14.08
C GLY A 316 7.78 14.42 15.36
N ASN A 317 8.09 13.66 16.41
CA ASN A 317 8.60 14.21 17.68
C ASN A 317 9.89 15.03 17.53
N LEU A 318 10.73 14.67 16.55
CA LEU A 318 11.96 15.39 16.24
C LEU A 318 11.75 16.28 15.02
N PHE A 319 11.63 15.64 13.86
CA PHE A 319 11.48 16.29 12.56
C PHE A 319 10.14 15.91 11.94
N SER A 320 9.54 16.83 11.21
CA SER A 320 8.39 16.53 10.34
C SER A 320 8.39 17.40 9.09
N SER A 321 7.78 16.88 8.02
CA SER A 321 7.51 17.64 6.80
C SER A 321 6.08 17.43 6.30
N GLU A 322 5.76 18.07 5.18
CA GLU A 322 4.58 17.72 4.38
C GLU A 322 4.74 16.34 3.72
N ALA A 323 3.62 15.84 3.18
CA ALA A 323 3.55 14.58 2.46
C ALA A 323 4.60 14.47 1.36
N HIS A 324 5.37 13.40 1.42
CA HIS A 324 6.49 13.15 0.53
C HIS A 324 6.33 11.88 -0.29
N GLN A 325 5.79 10.82 0.32
CA GLN A 325 5.74 9.51 -0.32
C GLN A 325 4.50 8.71 0.08
N LEU A 326 3.94 8.00 -0.90
CA LEU A 326 2.95 6.94 -0.67
C LEU A 326 3.69 5.61 -0.51
N VAL A 327 3.38 4.84 0.53
CA VAL A 327 4.04 3.57 0.85
C VAL A 327 3.01 2.47 1.07
N HIS A 328 3.22 1.29 0.52
CA HIS A 328 2.44 0.10 0.85
C HIS A 328 2.77 -0.38 2.27
N ILE A 329 1.76 -0.69 3.08
CA ILE A 329 1.96 -1.19 4.44
C ILE A 329 1.48 -2.65 4.46
N PRO A 330 2.40 -3.63 4.57
CA PRO A 330 2.00 -5.01 4.76
C PRO A 330 1.12 -5.14 6.00
N GLU A 331 0.08 -5.98 5.96
CA GLU A 331 -0.85 -6.17 7.08
C GLU A 331 -0.13 -6.50 8.40
N SER A 332 0.93 -7.32 8.34
CA SER A 332 1.79 -7.66 9.48
C SER A 332 2.48 -6.47 10.17
N ALA A 333 2.63 -5.33 9.48
CA ALA A 333 3.28 -4.12 9.99
C ALA A 333 2.26 -3.05 10.45
N LEU A 334 0.98 -3.22 10.14
CA LEU A 334 -0.05 -2.18 10.31
C LEU A 334 -0.17 -1.71 11.77
N GLU A 335 -0.28 -2.64 12.72
CA GLU A 335 -0.43 -2.33 14.14
C GLU A 335 0.79 -1.54 14.66
N GLN A 336 2.01 -1.94 14.25
CA GLN A 336 3.22 -1.24 14.67
C GLN A 336 3.29 0.19 14.11
N VAL A 337 2.91 0.36 12.84
CA VAL A 337 2.88 1.68 12.18
C VAL A 337 1.83 2.58 12.85
N GLN A 338 0.65 2.06 13.19
CA GLN A 338 -0.40 2.80 13.87
C GLN A 338 -0.01 3.23 15.28
N VAL A 339 0.70 2.39 16.03
CA VAL A 339 1.15 2.70 17.41
C VAL A 339 2.33 3.67 17.41
N LYS A 340 3.29 3.50 16.48
CA LYS A 340 4.52 4.32 16.44
C LYS A 340 4.36 5.60 15.63
N HIS A 341 3.31 5.72 14.81
CA HIS A 341 3.13 6.78 13.81
C HIS A 341 4.36 6.95 12.90
N GLN A 342 5.04 5.85 12.60
CA GLN A 342 6.27 5.84 11.81
C GLN A 342 6.38 4.55 11.01
N VAL A 343 6.82 4.65 9.77
CA VAL A 343 7.12 3.50 8.89
C VAL A 343 8.63 3.24 8.92
N ASN A 344 9.02 1.97 9.08
CA ASN A 344 10.43 1.58 9.12
C ASN A 344 11.11 1.81 7.75
N GLN A 345 12.37 2.25 7.77
CA GLN A 345 13.18 2.46 6.56
C GLN A 345 13.35 1.20 5.73
N GLU A 346 13.39 0.00 6.34
CA GLU A 346 13.42 -1.25 5.59
C GLU A 346 12.16 -1.42 4.73
N THR A 347 10.98 -1.16 5.30
CA THR A 347 9.70 -1.18 4.58
C THR A 347 9.67 -0.13 3.46
N ILE A 348 10.12 1.11 3.75
CA ILE A 348 10.20 2.18 2.76
C ILE A 348 11.11 1.77 1.58
N ASN A 349 12.29 1.21 1.87
CA ASN A 349 13.28 0.85 0.86
C ASN A 349 12.88 -0.37 0.02
N GLN A 350 12.22 -1.36 0.61
CA GLN A 350 11.71 -2.52 -0.12
C GLN A 350 10.69 -2.11 -1.20
N ILE A 351 9.88 -1.09 -0.90
CA ILE A 351 8.71 -0.73 -1.72
C ILE A 351 9.04 0.30 -2.80
N LYS A 352 10.15 1.04 -2.69
CA LYS A 352 10.53 2.09 -3.66
C LYS A 352 10.50 1.65 -5.13
N ASN A 353 10.63 0.36 -5.42
CA ASN A 353 10.60 -0.20 -6.78
C ASN A 353 9.63 -1.39 -6.95
N GLU A 354 8.77 -1.66 -5.97
CA GLU A 354 7.94 -2.86 -5.99
C GLU A 354 6.63 -2.62 -6.74
N VAL A 355 6.43 -3.37 -7.82
CA VAL A 355 5.12 -3.49 -8.48
C VAL A 355 4.35 -4.58 -7.75
N ILE A 356 3.21 -4.24 -7.16
CA ILE A 356 2.35 -5.24 -6.51
C ILE A 356 1.78 -6.15 -7.60
N GLN A 357 2.04 -7.46 -7.54
CA GLN A 357 1.66 -8.40 -8.61
C GLN A 357 0.60 -9.40 -8.17
N PHE A 358 -0.52 -9.45 -8.92
CA PHE A 358 -1.55 -10.47 -8.79
C PHE A 358 -1.50 -11.45 -9.96
N LYS A 359 -1.12 -12.71 -9.71
CA LYS A 359 -1.01 -13.74 -10.75
C LYS A 359 -2.25 -14.63 -10.78
N ARG A 360 -2.69 -14.99 -12.00
CA ARG A 360 -3.85 -15.87 -12.25
C ARG A 360 -5.16 -15.36 -11.63
N PHE A 361 -5.35 -14.05 -11.64
CA PHE A 361 -6.51 -13.38 -11.06
C PHE A 361 -7.80 -13.76 -11.79
N LYS A 362 -8.88 -14.05 -11.05
CA LYS A 362 -10.19 -14.36 -11.62
C LYS A 362 -10.95 -13.06 -11.91
N SER A 363 -11.20 -12.77 -13.18
CA SER A 363 -11.98 -11.59 -13.60
C SER A 363 -13.34 -11.52 -12.88
N GLY A 364 -13.69 -10.33 -12.38
CA GLY A 364 -14.89 -10.08 -11.59
C GLY A 364 -14.74 -10.38 -10.09
N SER A 365 -13.55 -10.75 -9.62
CA SER A 365 -13.30 -10.98 -8.18
C SER A 365 -12.82 -9.71 -7.48
N LYS A 366 -12.92 -9.68 -6.15
CA LYS A 366 -12.31 -8.65 -5.32
C LYS A 366 -10.82 -8.93 -5.11
N VAL A 367 -10.03 -7.87 -5.05
CA VAL A 367 -8.63 -7.91 -4.63
C VAL A 367 -8.56 -8.07 -3.10
N GLU A 368 -7.52 -8.72 -2.59
CA GLU A 368 -7.25 -8.79 -1.15
C GLU A 368 -7.06 -7.38 -0.56
N THR A 369 -7.39 -7.24 0.73
CA THR A 369 -7.27 -5.94 1.40
C THR A 369 -5.83 -5.47 1.41
N MET A 370 -5.59 -4.23 0.99
CA MET A 370 -4.26 -3.60 1.00
C MET A 370 -4.29 -2.31 1.80
N TYR A 371 -3.18 -1.98 2.45
CA TYR A 371 -3.02 -0.74 3.22
C TYR A 371 -1.92 0.11 2.61
N PHE A 372 -2.16 1.42 2.56
CA PHE A 372 -1.17 2.38 2.09
C PHE A 372 -1.06 3.54 3.06
N GLY A 373 0.15 3.93 3.41
CA GLY A 373 0.43 5.07 4.29
C GLY A 373 0.94 6.27 3.51
N LEU A 374 0.46 7.45 3.87
CA LEU A 374 1.07 8.71 3.48
C LEU A 374 2.15 9.07 4.51
N ILE A 375 3.40 9.17 4.04
CA ILE A 375 4.54 9.49 4.91
C ILE A 375 5.22 10.79 4.51
N ASP A 376 5.84 11.42 5.50
CA ASP A 376 6.70 12.58 5.30
C ASP A 376 8.14 12.17 4.92
N LEU A 377 9.03 13.15 4.73
CA LEU A 377 10.42 12.95 4.33
C LEU A 377 11.25 12.08 5.30
N TYR A 378 10.82 12.03 6.56
CA TYR A 378 11.49 11.35 7.66
C TYR A 378 10.89 9.97 7.95
N GLY A 379 9.88 9.56 7.18
CA GLY A 379 9.17 8.29 7.36
C GLY A 379 8.11 8.32 8.45
N ASN A 380 7.73 9.50 8.94
CA ASN A 380 6.60 9.63 9.87
C ASN A 380 5.29 9.42 9.09
N LEU A 381 4.35 8.70 9.67
CA LEU A 381 2.99 8.58 9.14
C LEU A 381 2.24 9.90 9.38
N ILE A 382 1.63 10.44 8.34
CA ILE A 382 0.90 11.72 8.41
C ILE A 382 -0.49 11.47 8.98
N THR A 383 -0.57 11.39 10.31
CA THR A 383 -1.82 11.08 11.04
C THR A 383 -2.85 12.20 11.02
N THR A 384 -2.46 13.40 10.61
CA THR A 384 -3.31 14.58 10.57
C THR A 384 -4.15 14.67 9.31
N ASP A 385 -3.74 13.98 8.24
CA ASP A 385 -4.45 14.03 6.97
C ASP A 385 -5.41 12.84 6.85
N SER A 386 -6.69 13.13 7.10
CA SER A 386 -7.80 12.17 6.94
C SER A 386 -8.76 12.56 5.81
N LYS A 387 -8.39 13.56 4.99
CA LYS A 387 -9.17 13.99 3.82
C LYS A 387 -8.48 13.60 2.52
N ALA A 388 -7.21 13.20 2.59
CA ALA A 388 -6.45 12.71 1.47
C ALA A 388 -7.20 11.66 0.65
N MET A 389 -7.07 11.76 -0.67
CA MET A 389 -7.68 10.82 -1.60
C MET A 389 -6.62 9.98 -2.32
N LEU A 390 -6.90 8.70 -2.44
CA LEU A 390 -6.12 7.74 -3.22
C LEU A 390 -6.97 7.27 -4.40
N PHE A 391 -6.55 7.62 -5.60
CA PHE A 391 -7.22 7.29 -6.85
C PHE A 391 -6.61 6.04 -7.47
N VAL A 392 -7.46 5.15 -7.98
CA VAL A 392 -7.03 4.04 -8.82
C VAL A 392 -7.15 4.45 -10.29
N LYS A 393 -6.03 4.53 -11.00
CA LYS A 393 -5.96 4.83 -12.42
C LYS A 393 -5.57 3.58 -13.20
N ASP A 394 -6.21 3.36 -14.34
CA ASP A 394 -5.71 2.40 -15.32
C ASP A 394 -4.74 3.12 -16.27
N ILE A 395 -3.54 2.58 -16.41
CA ILE A 395 -2.51 3.09 -17.33
C ILE A 395 -2.20 2.09 -18.45
N SER A 396 -2.96 1.01 -18.54
CA SER A 396 -2.91 0.08 -19.66
C SER A 396 -3.59 0.68 -20.90
N ILE A 397 -3.08 0.37 -22.10
CA ILE A 397 -3.61 0.89 -23.39
C ILE A 397 -4.90 0.13 -23.81
N THR A 398 -5.61 -0.51 -22.86
CA THR A 398 -6.72 -1.44 -23.15
C THR A 398 -7.98 -1.14 -22.34
N ASN A 399 -9.15 -1.37 -22.94
CA ASN A 399 -10.49 -1.08 -22.39
C ASN A 399 -10.83 -1.92 -21.13
N LEU A 400 -10.45 -1.48 -19.94
CA LEU A 400 -10.87 -2.04 -18.64
C LEU A 400 -12.13 -1.35 -18.09
N LEU A 401 -12.96 -2.08 -17.34
CA LEU A 401 -14.02 -1.53 -16.49
C LEU A 401 -13.67 -1.78 -15.02
N VAL A 402 -13.25 -0.73 -14.29
CA VAL A 402 -12.99 -0.77 -12.85
C VAL A 402 -14.28 -0.39 -12.11
N TYR A 403 -14.75 -1.24 -11.18
CA TYR A 403 -15.93 -0.98 -10.37
C TYR A 403 -15.56 -0.91 -8.89
N ALA A 404 -15.80 0.24 -8.26
CA ALA A 404 -15.95 0.37 -6.81
C ALA A 404 -17.14 1.30 -6.53
N GLY A 405 -17.86 1.03 -5.44
CA GLY A 405 -19.13 1.70 -5.15
C GLY A 405 -18.99 3.16 -4.72
N GLN A 406 -19.28 4.11 -5.62
CA GLN A 406 -20.44 5.04 -5.63
C GLN A 406 -20.23 6.09 -6.76
N LEU A 407 -21.26 6.29 -7.60
CA LEU A 407 -21.37 7.23 -8.74
C LEU A 407 -21.26 8.72 -8.26
N GLU A 408 -20.97 9.80 -9.01
CA GLU A 408 -21.07 10.16 -10.44
C GLU A 408 -20.35 11.53 -10.68
N TYR A 409 -19.58 11.70 -11.78
CA TYR A 409 -19.55 12.84 -12.74
C TYR A 409 -18.22 12.93 -13.53
N GLY A 410 -18.33 12.96 -14.87
CA GLY A 410 -17.47 13.76 -15.75
C GLY A 410 -16.21 13.10 -16.36
N ASN A 411 -16.38 12.48 -17.53
CA ASN A 411 -15.40 12.35 -18.63
C ASN A 411 -13.90 12.22 -18.28
N SER A 412 -13.55 11.15 -17.58
CA SER A 412 -12.42 10.26 -17.88
C SER A 412 -12.76 8.93 -17.18
N ILE A 413 -12.02 7.84 -17.36
CA ILE A 413 -12.33 6.58 -16.67
C ILE A 413 -12.02 6.78 -15.17
N LEU A 414 -12.99 7.33 -14.44
CA LEU A 414 -12.97 7.90 -13.08
C LEU A 414 -13.98 7.12 -12.22
N GLY A 415 -13.63 6.80 -10.97
CA GLY A 415 -14.68 6.50 -10.00
C GLY A 415 -14.30 5.75 -8.72
N THR A 416 -13.07 5.25 -8.56
CA THR A 416 -12.64 4.62 -7.30
C THR A 416 -11.62 5.48 -6.59
N PHE A 417 -12.04 6.09 -5.48
CA PHE A 417 -11.15 6.76 -4.55
C PHE A 417 -11.31 6.17 -3.15
N TYR A 418 -10.21 6.18 -2.39
CA TYR A 418 -10.19 5.83 -0.98
C TYR A 418 -9.76 7.05 -0.18
N THR A 419 -10.42 7.31 0.94
CA THR A 419 -10.01 8.39 1.85
C THR A 419 -9.06 7.85 2.91
N ALA A 420 -8.03 8.62 3.25
CA ALA A 420 -7.16 8.26 4.36
C ALA A 420 -7.92 8.34 5.70
N ASN A 421 -7.63 7.44 6.61
CA ASN A 421 -7.95 7.57 8.02
C ASN A 421 -6.64 7.62 8.80
N GLN A 422 -6.34 8.76 9.43
CA GLN A 422 -5.05 9.01 10.08
C GLN A 422 -3.84 8.69 9.17
N GLY A 423 -3.89 9.16 7.91
CA GLY A 423 -2.82 8.93 6.93
C GLY A 423 -2.77 7.53 6.33
N ILE A 424 -3.71 6.63 6.66
CA ILE A 424 -3.75 5.26 6.10
C ILE A 424 -4.96 5.10 5.19
N PHE A 425 -4.72 4.71 3.94
CA PHE A 425 -5.72 4.24 2.99
C PHE A 425 -5.93 2.74 3.15
N THR A 426 -7.19 2.31 3.23
CA THR A 426 -7.56 0.89 3.23
C THR A 426 -8.31 0.57 1.94
N ILE A 427 -7.77 -0.32 1.12
CA ILE A 427 -8.37 -0.79 -0.13
C ILE A 427 -8.99 -2.16 0.14
N ASP A 428 -10.29 -2.24 0.42
CA ASP A 428 -11.01 -3.48 0.78
C ASP A 428 -12.15 -3.87 -0.20
N SER A 429 -12.46 -2.98 -1.15
CA SER A 429 -13.61 -3.11 -2.04
C SER A 429 -13.24 -3.03 -3.52
N LEU A 430 -11.95 -3.06 -3.85
CA LEU A 430 -11.47 -3.04 -5.23
C LEU A 430 -11.86 -4.34 -5.95
N GLN A 431 -12.79 -4.26 -6.89
CA GLN A 431 -13.17 -5.35 -7.78
C GLN A 431 -12.63 -5.08 -9.18
N LEU A 432 -11.98 -6.09 -9.78
CA LEU A 432 -11.35 -5.95 -11.09
C LEU A 432 -12.02 -6.86 -12.11
N SER A 433 -12.54 -6.26 -13.18
CA SER A 433 -13.21 -6.95 -14.29
C SER A 433 -12.50 -6.62 -15.61
N SER A 434 -11.84 -7.62 -16.20
CA SER A 434 -11.14 -7.49 -17.49
C SER A 434 -11.36 -8.70 -18.37
N SER A 435 -10.90 -8.64 -19.62
CA SER A 435 -10.95 -9.77 -20.54
C SER A 435 -10.10 -10.94 -20.00
N PRO A 436 -10.59 -12.19 -20.02
CA PRO A 436 -9.78 -13.33 -19.61
C PRO A 436 -8.49 -13.44 -20.44
N ASN A 437 -7.41 -13.91 -19.83
CA ASN A 437 -6.07 -14.01 -20.46
C ASN A 437 -5.52 -12.67 -20.95
N SER A 438 -5.64 -11.64 -20.11
CA SER A 438 -5.05 -10.33 -20.31
C SER A 438 -4.15 -9.95 -19.13
N SER A 439 -3.22 -9.04 -19.37
CA SER A 439 -2.42 -8.40 -18.32
C SER A 439 -2.81 -6.93 -18.24
N GLN A 440 -2.99 -6.43 -17.03
CA GLN A 440 -3.42 -5.06 -16.74
C GLN A 440 -2.39 -4.39 -15.83
N LEU A 441 -2.23 -3.08 -16.00
CA LEU A 441 -1.35 -2.25 -15.18
C LEU A 441 -2.15 -1.08 -14.63
N LEU A 442 -2.39 -1.12 -13.32
CA LEU A 442 -3.05 -0.06 -12.58
C LEU A 442 -2.01 0.78 -11.85
N GLN A 443 -2.38 2.01 -11.55
CA GLN A 443 -1.57 2.95 -10.80
C GLN A 443 -2.43 3.59 -9.72
N LEU A 444 -2.02 3.42 -8.47
CA LEU A 444 -2.56 4.17 -7.33
C LEU A 444 -1.89 5.54 -7.30
N VAL A 445 -2.65 6.63 -7.24
CA VAL A 445 -2.13 8.01 -7.21
C VAL A 445 -2.84 8.80 -6.12
N THR A 446 -2.11 9.59 -5.34
CA THR A 446 -2.69 10.50 -4.35
C THR A 446 -2.56 11.97 -4.77
N ASN A 447 -3.48 12.83 -4.31
CA ASN A 447 -3.50 14.27 -4.60
C ASN A 447 -2.66 15.12 -3.64
N ASP A 448 -2.24 14.60 -2.49
CA ASP A 448 -1.60 15.43 -1.44
C ASP A 448 -0.07 15.48 -1.52
N ILE A 449 0.54 14.70 -2.42
CA ILE A 449 1.98 14.77 -2.65
C ILE A 449 2.25 15.84 -3.72
N ASN A 450 2.75 16.99 -3.27
CA ASN A 450 3.10 18.09 -4.16
C ASN A 450 4.50 17.89 -4.76
N SER A 451 4.56 17.71 -6.08
CA SER A 451 5.80 17.50 -6.83
C SER A 451 6.69 18.75 -6.95
N GLN A 452 6.20 19.93 -6.56
CA GLN A 452 6.98 21.17 -6.58
C GLN A 452 7.91 21.32 -5.36
N TYR A 453 7.72 20.51 -4.31
CA TYR A 453 8.56 20.56 -3.12
C TYR A 453 9.97 20.04 -3.43
N LYS A 454 11.00 20.79 -2.99
CA LYS A 454 12.40 20.49 -3.25
C LYS A 454 13.01 19.75 -2.06
N TYR A 455 13.13 18.44 -2.17
CA TYR A 455 13.78 17.58 -1.18
C TYR A 455 15.08 16.99 -1.76
N ASN A 456 16.09 16.78 -0.92
CA ASN A 456 17.41 16.32 -1.37
C ASN A 456 17.43 14.82 -1.75
N LYS A 457 16.35 14.09 -1.46
CA LYS A 457 16.18 12.68 -1.84
C LYS A 457 15.48 12.59 -3.19
N GLU A 458 16.15 11.98 -4.17
CA GLU A 458 15.55 11.65 -5.45
C GLU A 458 14.40 10.65 -5.30
N ASN A 459 13.32 10.93 -6.04
CA ASN A 459 12.06 10.19 -6.19
C ASN A 459 10.97 10.48 -5.14
N LEU A 460 10.26 11.59 -5.33
CA LEU A 460 8.87 11.73 -4.89
C LEU A 460 8.04 10.61 -5.53
N LEU A 461 7.64 9.64 -4.71
CA LEU A 461 6.80 8.54 -5.15
C LEU A 461 5.35 8.86 -4.75
N ASN A 462 4.66 9.52 -5.67
CA ASN A 462 3.22 9.81 -5.55
C ASN A 462 2.33 8.70 -6.11
N ALA A 463 2.95 7.65 -6.66
CA ALA A 463 2.24 6.59 -7.34
C ALA A 463 2.84 5.20 -7.06
N ILE A 464 1.95 4.20 -6.96
CA ILE A 464 2.32 2.79 -6.82
C ILE A 464 1.66 2.00 -7.94
N ASN A 465 2.45 1.21 -8.66
CA ASN A 465 1.96 0.39 -9.76
C ASN A 465 1.50 -0.98 -9.25
N ILE A 466 0.36 -1.44 -9.76
CA ILE A 466 -0.21 -2.77 -9.52
C ILE A 466 -0.34 -3.49 -10.87
N SER A 467 0.29 -4.65 -10.98
CA SER A 467 0.19 -5.52 -12.15
C SER A 467 -0.75 -6.69 -11.88
N VAL A 468 -1.68 -6.94 -12.80
CA VAL A 468 -2.71 -7.98 -12.65
C VAL A 468 -2.72 -8.86 -13.89
N ASP A 469 -2.35 -10.13 -13.72
CA ASP A 469 -2.42 -11.16 -14.77
C ASP A 469 -3.71 -11.97 -14.61
N VAL A 470 -4.67 -11.73 -15.50
CA VAL A 470 -6.01 -12.34 -15.46
C VAL A 470 -5.99 -13.71 -16.12
N ARG A 471 -6.43 -14.75 -15.41
CA ARG A 471 -6.53 -16.11 -15.96
C ARG A 471 -7.71 -16.27 -16.92
N ASN A 472 -7.67 -17.32 -17.74
CA ASN A 472 -8.86 -17.81 -18.43
C ASN A 472 -9.96 -18.21 -17.42
N CYS A 473 -11.23 -18.02 -17.80
CA CYS A 473 -12.34 -18.62 -17.07
C CYS A 473 -12.31 -20.15 -17.21
N LEU A 474 -12.62 -20.86 -16.13
CA LEU A 474 -12.54 -22.31 -16.03
C LEU A 474 -13.87 -22.97 -16.43
N PRO A 475 -13.90 -24.29 -16.68
CA PRO A 475 -15.15 -25.01 -16.84
C PRO A 475 -16.06 -24.77 -15.63
N GLY A 476 -17.32 -24.45 -15.89
CA GLY A 476 -18.28 -24.09 -14.85
C GLY A 476 -18.31 -22.61 -14.49
N GLU A 477 -17.52 -21.78 -15.16
CA GLU A 477 -17.61 -20.33 -15.09
C GLU A 477 -18.16 -19.78 -16.42
N GLU A 478 -19.20 -18.96 -16.39
CA GLU A 478 -19.66 -18.23 -17.57
C GLU A 478 -18.88 -16.93 -17.77
N ILE A 479 -18.76 -16.46 -19.02
CA ILE A 479 -18.16 -15.16 -19.36
C ILE A 479 -19.28 -14.13 -19.57
N THR A 480 -19.38 -13.17 -18.64
CA THR A 480 -20.35 -12.07 -18.76
C THR A 480 -19.99 -11.14 -19.92
N ILE A 481 -20.93 -10.27 -20.32
CA ILE A 481 -20.70 -9.27 -21.38
C ILE A 481 -19.57 -8.30 -20.99
N LYS A 482 -19.30 -8.16 -19.69
CA LYS A 482 -18.21 -7.34 -19.12
C LYS A 482 -16.87 -8.09 -19.03
N GLY A 483 -16.79 -9.34 -19.48
CA GLY A 483 -15.57 -10.16 -19.42
C GLY A 483 -15.34 -10.85 -18.07
N GLU A 484 -16.30 -10.84 -17.16
CA GLU A 484 -16.16 -11.44 -15.83
C GLU A 484 -16.36 -12.95 -15.86
N CYS A 485 -15.63 -13.67 -15.01
CA CYS A 485 -15.81 -15.10 -14.82
C CYS A 485 -16.81 -15.35 -13.68
N TYR A 486 -18.07 -15.62 -13.97
CA TYR A 486 -19.08 -15.90 -12.95
C TYR A 486 -19.28 -17.41 -12.76
N GLN A 487 -19.23 -17.91 -11.54
CA GLN A 487 -19.40 -19.35 -11.29
C GLN A 487 -20.87 -19.73 -11.45
N CYS A 488 -21.15 -20.79 -12.22
CA CYS A 488 -22.52 -21.24 -12.45
C CYS A 488 -23.21 -21.62 -11.11
N PRO A 489 -24.37 -21.02 -10.80
CA PRO A 489 -25.11 -21.32 -9.57
C PRO A 489 -25.72 -22.73 -9.61
N GLU A 490 -26.22 -23.20 -8.47
CA GLU A 490 -26.96 -24.46 -8.38
C GLU A 490 -28.08 -24.54 -9.44
N ASN A 491 -28.36 -25.76 -9.92
CA ASN A 491 -29.29 -26.03 -11.02
C ASN A 491 -28.86 -25.47 -12.39
N THR A 492 -27.63 -24.98 -12.54
CA THR A 492 -27.05 -24.61 -13.84
C THR A 492 -25.66 -25.21 -14.01
N TYR A 493 -25.12 -25.22 -15.22
CA TYR A 493 -23.77 -25.73 -15.48
C TYR A 493 -23.12 -25.19 -16.75
N LEU A 494 -21.79 -25.30 -16.81
CA LEU A 494 -21.00 -25.15 -18.03
C LEU A 494 -19.87 -26.18 -18.06
N LEU A 495 -19.68 -26.88 -19.19
CA LEU A 495 -18.79 -28.06 -19.24
C LEU A 495 -17.46 -27.80 -19.96
N GLU A 496 -17.46 -26.87 -20.91
CA GLU A 496 -16.28 -26.53 -21.70
C GLU A 496 -15.70 -25.18 -21.26
N ASN A 497 -14.42 -24.95 -21.61
CA ASN A 497 -13.78 -23.66 -21.39
C ASN A 497 -14.46 -22.60 -22.27
N PRO A 498 -15.03 -21.54 -21.68
CA PRO A 498 -15.63 -20.48 -22.49
C PRO A 498 -14.52 -19.66 -23.18
N THR A 499 -14.61 -19.55 -24.50
CA THR A 499 -13.68 -18.72 -25.32
C THR A 499 -14.25 -17.36 -25.69
N LYS A 500 -15.56 -17.16 -25.44
CA LYS A 500 -16.32 -15.93 -25.69
C LYS A 500 -17.44 -15.82 -24.65
N SER A 501 -18.18 -14.70 -24.69
CA SER A 501 -19.36 -14.53 -23.85
C SER A 501 -20.28 -15.75 -23.95
N SER A 502 -20.57 -16.33 -22.78
CA SER A 502 -21.26 -17.60 -22.61
C SER A 502 -22.18 -17.47 -21.40
N LYS A 503 -23.21 -18.32 -21.34
CA LYS A 503 -24.14 -18.38 -20.22
C LYS A 503 -24.24 -19.79 -19.69
N CYS A 504 -24.41 -19.93 -18.38
CA CYS A 504 -24.68 -21.21 -17.75
C CYS A 504 -25.95 -21.83 -18.31
N LEU A 505 -25.87 -23.11 -18.66
CA LEU A 505 -26.99 -23.88 -19.18
C LEU A 505 -27.89 -24.35 -18.03
N PRO A 506 -29.22 -24.34 -18.20
CA PRO A 506 -30.11 -24.88 -17.18
C PRO A 506 -29.90 -26.40 -17.03
N CYS A 507 -30.02 -26.90 -15.81
CA CYS A 507 -29.87 -28.32 -15.53
C CYS A 507 -30.99 -29.13 -16.21
N LYS A 508 -30.62 -30.21 -16.91
CA LYS A 508 -31.56 -31.19 -17.47
C LYS A 508 -32.07 -32.10 -16.35
N SER A 509 -32.93 -31.56 -15.50
CA SER A 509 -33.39 -32.20 -14.26
C SER A 509 -34.09 -33.54 -14.47
N GLU A 510 -34.56 -33.86 -15.68
CA GLU A 510 -35.08 -35.18 -16.03
C GLU A 510 -34.00 -36.28 -15.95
N PHE A 511 -32.75 -35.95 -16.28
CA PHE A 511 -31.66 -36.91 -16.50
C PHE A 511 -30.45 -36.68 -15.60
N SER A 512 -30.30 -35.49 -15.02
CA SER A 512 -29.11 -35.10 -14.27
C SER A 512 -29.42 -34.33 -12.98
N ILE A 513 -28.39 -34.23 -12.14
CA ILE A 513 -28.32 -33.45 -10.91
C ILE A 513 -27.14 -32.49 -11.09
N CYS A 514 -27.38 -31.18 -11.00
CA CYS A 514 -26.36 -30.16 -11.23
C CYS A 514 -26.16 -29.35 -9.94
N LEU A 515 -24.97 -29.41 -9.37
CA LEU A 515 -24.61 -28.70 -8.13
C LEU A 515 -24.02 -27.30 -8.40
N GLY A 516 -24.11 -26.81 -9.64
CA GLY A 516 -23.42 -25.62 -10.11
C GLY A 516 -22.02 -25.91 -10.68
N GLY A 517 -21.38 -24.89 -11.23
CA GLY A 517 -20.11 -25.01 -11.91
C GLY A 517 -20.14 -25.99 -13.09
N ASN A 518 -19.20 -26.93 -13.12
CA ASN A 518 -19.14 -28.04 -14.08
C ASN A 518 -19.55 -29.39 -13.46
N LYS A 519 -20.08 -29.36 -12.23
CA LYS A 519 -20.48 -30.56 -11.48
C LYS A 519 -21.85 -31.05 -11.91
N VAL A 520 -21.87 -31.86 -12.96
CA VAL A 520 -23.10 -32.45 -13.52
C VAL A 520 -23.05 -33.97 -13.40
N TYR A 521 -23.98 -34.50 -12.62
CA TYR A 521 -24.09 -35.93 -12.33
C TYR A 521 -25.31 -36.53 -13.03
N PRO A 522 -25.20 -37.70 -13.69
CA PRO A 522 -26.39 -38.39 -14.20
C PRO A 522 -27.25 -38.91 -13.04
N LYS A 523 -28.58 -38.87 -13.18
CA LYS A 523 -29.51 -39.50 -12.23
C LYS A 523 -29.43 -41.03 -12.31
N PRO A 524 -29.84 -41.75 -11.26
CA PRO A 524 -30.01 -43.20 -11.34
C PRO A 524 -30.82 -43.63 -12.57
N GLY A 525 -30.37 -44.67 -13.27
CA GLY A 525 -30.95 -45.12 -14.54
C GLY A 525 -30.40 -44.42 -15.80
N TYR A 526 -29.56 -43.41 -15.66
CA TYR A 526 -28.91 -42.70 -16.76
C TYR A 526 -27.39 -42.79 -16.69
N TRP A 527 -26.75 -42.62 -17.85
CA TRP A 527 -25.31 -42.58 -18.02
C TRP A 527 -24.94 -41.34 -18.82
N ARG A 528 -23.86 -40.67 -18.45
CA ARG A 528 -23.37 -39.51 -19.19
C ARG A 528 -22.26 -39.95 -20.13
N SER A 529 -22.27 -39.51 -21.38
CA SER A 529 -21.31 -39.99 -22.40
C SER A 529 -19.84 -39.65 -22.05
N SER A 530 -19.59 -38.48 -21.45
CA SER A 530 -18.28 -38.05 -20.96
C SER A 530 -18.40 -36.91 -19.94
N GLU A 531 -17.31 -36.55 -19.27
CA GLU A 531 -17.25 -35.43 -18.31
C GLU A 531 -17.46 -34.04 -18.95
N PHE A 532 -17.35 -33.93 -20.27
CA PHE A 532 -17.47 -32.68 -21.02
C PHE A 532 -18.73 -32.61 -21.87
N SER A 533 -19.48 -33.71 -22.00
CA SER A 533 -20.68 -33.77 -22.82
C SER A 533 -21.95 -33.58 -22.00
N ASP A 534 -22.94 -32.91 -22.57
CA ASP A 534 -24.28 -32.74 -22.01
C ASP A 534 -25.27 -33.83 -22.45
N ASN A 535 -24.74 -34.92 -23.01
CA ASN A 535 -25.51 -36.05 -23.52
C ASN A 535 -25.71 -37.13 -22.44
N PHE A 536 -26.98 -37.35 -22.08
CA PHE A 536 -27.41 -38.35 -21.12
C PHE A 536 -28.15 -39.47 -21.83
N ILE A 537 -27.69 -40.70 -21.61
CA ILE A 537 -28.19 -41.89 -22.27
C ILE A 537 -28.89 -42.73 -21.20
N GLN A 538 -30.16 -43.06 -21.43
CA GLN A 538 -30.89 -43.97 -20.54
C GLN A 538 -30.27 -45.37 -20.62
N CYS A 539 -29.97 -45.96 -19.46
CA CYS A 539 -29.40 -47.28 -19.41
C CYS A 539 -30.45 -48.34 -19.78
N ARG A 540 -30.02 -49.34 -20.56
CA ARG A 540 -30.90 -50.47 -20.95
C ARG A 540 -31.44 -51.23 -19.75
N ASN A 541 -30.67 -51.25 -18.66
CA ASN A 541 -31.10 -51.73 -17.35
C ASN A 541 -31.05 -50.58 -16.34
N LEU A 542 -32.22 -50.01 -16.02
CA LEU A 542 -32.32 -48.83 -15.14
C LEU A 542 -31.74 -49.07 -13.74
N LYS A 543 -31.79 -50.31 -13.22
CA LYS A 543 -31.25 -50.63 -11.89
C LYS A 543 -29.74 -50.85 -11.90
N ALA A 544 -29.14 -51.04 -13.08
CA ALA A 544 -27.70 -51.25 -13.21
C ALA A 544 -26.92 -49.93 -13.14
N CYS A 545 -27.49 -48.83 -13.63
CA CYS A 545 -26.87 -47.51 -13.53
C CYS A 545 -27.29 -46.81 -12.24
N LEU A 546 -26.32 -46.63 -11.35
CA LEU A 546 -26.51 -45.89 -10.10
C LEU A 546 -26.52 -44.37 -10.29
N GLY A 547 -26.13 -43.87 -11.46
CA GLY A 547 -25.92 -42.44 -11.71
C GLY A 547 -24.59 -41.96 -11.13
N GLY A 548 -24.49 -40.67 -10.83
CA GLY A 548 -23.34 -40.03 -10.20
C GLY A 548 -23.72 -39.30 -8.92
N SER A 549 -22.75 -39.11 -8.01
CA SER A 549 -22.96 -38.32 -6.80
C SER A 549 -21.65 -37.71 -6.29
N GLU A 550 -21.77 -36.59 -5.57
CA GLU A 550 -20.67 -35.99 -4.82
C GLU A 550 -20.22 -36.95 -3.69
N GLY A 551 -18.90 -37.04 -3.44
CA GLY A 551 -18.33 -37.90 -2.39
C GLY A 551 -17.89 -39.31 -2.80
N ASN A 552 -18.16 -39.77 -4.03
CA ASN A 552 -17.68 -41.05 -4.55
C ASN A 552 -16.30 -40.98 -5.26
N GLU A 553 -15.64 -39.82 -5.22
CA GLU A 553 -14.37 -39.54 -5.91
C GLU A 553 -13.20 -40.47 -5.49
N ARG A 554 -13.25 -41.03 -4.27
CA ARG A 554 -12.21 -41.95 -3.75
C ARG A 554 -12.52 -43.43 -3.96
N ARG A 555 -13.67 -43.79 -4.54
CA ARG A 555 -14.03 -45.18 -4.87
C ARG A 555 -13.62 -45.48 -6.31
N LEU A 556 -12.32 -45.64 -6.52
CA LEU A 556 -11.75 -46.15 -7.78
C LEU A 556 -11.67 -47.68 -7.71
N ASP A 557 -12.81 -48.36 -7.61
CA ASP A 557 -12.92 -49.78 -7.90
C ASP A 557 -13.18 -49.98 -9.41
N GLN A 558 -12.91 -51.20 -9.92
CA GLN A 558 -12.88 -51.54 -11.36
C GLN A 558 -14.20 -51.27 -12.14
N ASN A 559 -15.25 -50.81 -11.45
CA ASN A 559 -16.57 -50.50 -12.01
C ASN A 559 -16.87 -48.99 -12.07
N PHE A 560 -15.91 -48.11 -11.80
CA PHE A 560 -16.07 -46.65 -11.82
C PHE A 560 -15.32 -46.01 -13.01
N SER A 561 -16.04 -45.31 -13.90
CA SER A 561 -15.42 -44.52 -14.99
C SER A 561 -15.07 -43.10 -14.52
N SER A 562 -15.99 -42.45 -13.79
CA SER A 562 -15.83 -41.18 -13.06
C SER A 562 -17.15 -40.86 -12.36
N PRO A 563 -17.17 -40.23 -11.18
CA PRO A 563 -18.40 -39.81 -10.51
C PRO A 563 -19.27 -38.87 -11.36
N LEU A 564 -18.69 -38.11 -12.30
CA LEU A 564 -19.41 -37.22 -13.21
C LEU A 564 -20.01 -37.96 -14.43
N VAL A 565 -19.55 -39.19 -14.73
CA VAL A 565 -19.94 -39.97 -15.90
C VAL A 565 -21.03 -41.00 -15.56
N GLY A 566 -20.94 -41.61 -14.39
CA GLY A 566 -21.87 -42.62 -13.91
C GLY A 566 -21.18 -43.83 -13.26
N ALA A 567 -21.92 -44.51 -12.41
CA ALA A 567 -21.46 -45.68 -11.67
C ALA A 567 -22.39 -46.89 -11.87
N CYS A 568 -21.82 -48.09 -11.80
CA CYS A 568 -22.56 -49.33 -11.95
C CYS A 568 -22.89 -50.01 -10.63
N TYR A 569 -24.09 -50.61 -10.56
CA TYR A 569 -24.48 -51.50 -9.48
C TYR A 569 -23.60 -52.75 -9.49
N LYS A 570 -23.36 -53.33 -8.31
CA LYS A 570 -22.51 -54.52 -8.15
C LYS A 570 -22.92 -55.65 -9.10
N GLY A 571 -21.98 -56.15 -9.88
CA GLY A 571 -22.19 -57.21 -10.86
C GLY A 571 -22.34 -56.72 -12.31
N PHE A 572 -22.38 -55.40 -12.52
CA PHE A 572 -22.37 -54.75 -13.83
C PHE A 572 -21.11 -53.89 -13.99
N GLN A 573 -20.62 -53.75 -15.21
CA GLN A 573 -19.44 -52.97 -15.57
C GLN A 573 -19.56 -52.37 -16.98
N GLY A 574 -18.60 -51.53 -17.35
CA GLY A 574 -18.50 -50.92 -18.68
C GLY A 574 -19.47 -49.74 -18.90
N ILE A 575 -19.41 -49.16 -20.10
CA ILE A 575 -20.27 -48.03 -20.49
C ILE A 575 -21.73 -48.47 -20.42
N LEU A 576 -22.60 -47.62 -19.85
CA LEU A 576 -24.02 -47.91 -19.61
C LEU A 576 -24.30 -49.11 -18.68
N CYS A 577 -23.28 -49.62 -17.99
CA CYS A 577 -23.37 -50.83 -17.18
C CYS A 577 -23.94 -52.02 -17.99
N ALA A 578 -23.61 -52.08 -19.27
CA ALA A 578 -24.16 -53.03 -20.22
C ALA A 578 -23.52 -54.42 -20.11
N ASP A 579 -22.33 -54.50 -19.53
CA ASP A 579 -21.57 -55.74 -19.38
C ASP A 579 -21.67 -56.28 -17.96
N CYS A 580 -21.56 -57.60 -17.82
CA CYS A 580 -21.45 -58.21 -16.49
C CYS A 580 -20.02 -58.18 -16.00
N ASP A 581 -19.86 -57.86 -14.72
CA ASP A 581 -18.60 -58.02 -13.99
C ASP A 581 -18.14 -59.49 -14.08
N ILE A 582 -16.83 -59.74 -13.97
CA ILE A 582 -16.17 -61.02 -14.17
C ILE A 582 -16.74 -62.18 -13.33
N SER A 583 -17.47 -61.86 -12.26
CA SER A 583 -18.12 -62.83 -11.35
C SER A 583 -19.59 -63.13 -11.69
N TYR A 584 -20.11 -62.56 -12.79
CA TYR A 584 -21.51 -62.65 -13.22
C TYR A 584 -21.59 -63.07 -14.71
N GLN A 585 -22.65 -63.77 -15.11
CA GLN A 585 -23.00 -64.08 -16.51
C GLN A 585 -24.14 -63.22 -17.02
N THR A 586 -24.10 -62.96 -18.32
CA THR A 586 -25.18 -62.34 -19.08
C THR A 586 -26.40 -63.26 -19.15
N GLN A 587 -27.57 -62.70 -18.86
CA GLN A 587 -28.88 -63.29 -19.12
C GLN A 587 -29.62 -62.44 -20.17
N SER A 588 -30.63 -63.01 -20.81
CA SER A 588 -31.49 -62.31 -21.77
C SER A 588 -32.08 -61.02 -21.17
N GLY A 589 -31.97 -59.90 -21.88
CA GLY A 589 -32.52 -58.61 -21.45
C GLY A 589 -31.60 -57.77 -20.54
N PHE A 590 -30.27 -57.79 -20.76
CA PHE A 590 -29.28 -56.95 -20.05
C PHE A 590 -29.25 -57.15 -18.52
N LYS A 591 -29.43 -58.40 -18.08
CA LYS A 591 -29.36 -58.80 -16.67
C LYS A 591 -28.09 -59.59 -16.40
N CYS A 592 -27.50 -59.36 -15.23
CA CYS A 592 -26.33 -60.10 -14.77
C CYS A 592 -26.73 -61.01 -13.60
N ALA A 593 -26.48 -62.31 -13.74
CA ALA A 593 -26.68 -63.29 -12.69
C ALA A 593 -25.33 -63.78 -12.17
N LYS A 594 -25.18 -63.91 -10.86
CA LYS A 594 -23.95 -64.40 -10.26
C LYS A 594 -23.62 -65.79 -10.80
N CYS A 595 -22.36 -66.03 -11.17
CA CYS A 595 -21.97 -67.36 -11.63
C CYS A 595 -22.28 -68.41 -10.55
N PRO A 596 -22.78 -69.61 -10.92
CA PRO A 596 -22.98 -70.71 -9.97
C PRO A 596 -21.67 -71.04 -9.25
N ASP A 597 -21.77 -71.55 -8.02
CA ASP A 597 -20.59 -71.98 -7.25
C ASP A 597 -19.78 -73.00 -8.08
N PRO A 598 -18.45 -72.78 -8.26
CA PRO A 598 -17.58 -73.69 -9.01
C PRO A 598 -17.73 -75.15 -8.56
N THR A 599 -17.92 -75.38 -7.26
CA THR A 599 -18.07 -76.69 -6.64
C THR A 599 -19.34 -77.42 -7.12
N LEU A 600 -20.43 -76.67 -7.30
CA LEU A 600 -21.72 -77.22 -7.76
C LEU A 600 -21.67 -77.63 -9.24
N ASN A 601 -20.91 -76.91 -10.07
CA ASN A 601 -20.70 -77.25 -11.48
C ASN A 601 -19.83 -78.50 -11.66
N VAL A 602 -18.81 -78.68 -10.81
CA VAL A 602 -18.02 -79.92 -10.78
C VAL A 602 -18.89 -81.12 -10.41
N LEU A 603 -19.75 -80.99 -9.40
CA LEU A 603 -20.69 -82.06 -9.02
C LEU A 603 -21.70 -82.40 -10.14
N LYS A 604 -22.21 -81.39 -10.86
CA LYS A 604 -23.08 -81.61 -12.03
C LYS A 604 -22.37 -82.32 -13.18
N LEU A 605 -21.08 -82.02 -13.41
CA LEU A 605 -20.26 -82.73 -14.40
C LEU A 605 -20.05 -84.19 -14.03
N ILE A 606 -19.74 -84.46 -12.76
CA ILE A 606 -19.59 -85.83 -12.26
C ILE A 606 -20.91 -86.58 -12.42
N ALA A 607 -22.05 -85.96 -12.11
CA ALA A 607 -23.37 -86.57 -12.29
C ALA A 607 -23.71 -86.87 -13.76
N ILE A 608 -23.42 -85.94 -14.70
CA ILE A 608 -23.63 -86.16 -16.14
C ILE A 608 -22.67 -87.25 -16.67
N TYR A 609 -21.41 -87.24 -16.23
CA TYR A 609 -20.41 -88.24 -16.61
C TYR A 609 -20.78 -89.63 -16.10
N LEU A 610 -21.26 -89.75 -14.85
CA LEU A 610 -21.80 -91.00 -14.31
C LEU A 610 -23.05 -91.45 -15.08
N PHE A 611 -23.94 -90.53 -15.44
CA PHE A 611 -25.17 -90.85 -16.18
C PHE A 611 -24.92 -91.31 -17.62
N VAL A 612 -23.92 -90.74 -18.31
CA VAL A 612 -23.52 -91.14 -19.66
C VAL A 612 -22.62 -92.39 -19.63
N GLY A 613 -21.70 -92.49 -18.67
CA GLY A 613 -20.82 -93.64 -18.49
C GLY A 613 -21.55 -94.94 -18.11
N ILE A 614 -22.64 -94.86 -17.35
CA ILE A 614 -23.48 -96.02 -17.01
C ILE A 614 -24.33 -96.49 -18.20
N LYS A 615 -24.60 -95.62 -19.19
CA LYS A 615 -25.38 -95.98 -20.39
C LYS A 615 -24.56 -96.69 -21.47
N GLU A 616 -23.25 -96.46 -21.53
CA GLU A 616 -22.35 -97.06 -22.55
C GLU A 616 -21.61 -98.33 -22.09
N LEU A 617 -21.64 -98.70 -20.81
CA LEU A 617 -20.99 -99.91 -20.30
C LEU A 617 -21.83 -101.21 -20.41
N ARG A 618 -22.96 -101.20 -21.15
CA ARG A 618 -23.84 -102.39 -21.30
C ARG A 618 -24.00 -102.95 -22.72
N LYS A 619 -23.19 -102.54 -23.70
CA LYS A 619 -23.16 -103.19 -25.03
C LYS A 619 -21.74 -103.51 -25.52
N ARG A 620 -21.31 -104.72 -25.16
CA ARG A 620 -20.27 -105.59 -25.75
C ARG A 620 -18.78 -105.26 -25.54
N PRO A 621 -17.93 -106.30 -25.37
CA PRO A 621 -16.50 -106.19 -25.10
C PRO A 621 -15.69 -106.25 -26.39
N THR A 622 -14.97 -105.18 -26.72
CA THR A 622 -13.73 -105.21 -27.51
C THR A 622 -13.03 -103.88 -27.34
N ILE A 623 -12.05 -103.82 -26.43
CA ILE A 623 -11.12 -102.70 -26.30
C ILE A 623 -9.72 -103.30 -26.30
N HIS A 624 -8.94 -103.03 -27.34
CA HIS A 624 -7.51 -102.79 -27.17
C HIS A 624 -7.06 -101.66 -28.10
N GLN A 625 -6.30 -100.73 -27.50
CA GLN A 625 -5.55 -99.62 -28.08
C GLN A 625 -6.34 -98.34 -28.46
N HIS A 626 -6.54 -97.46 -27.47
CA HIS A 626 -5.87 -96.13 -27.40
C HIS A 626 -6.35 -95.38 -26.15
N LEU A 627 -5.65 -95.60 -25.04
CA LEU A 627 -5.64 -94.72 -23.87
C LEU A 627 -4.28 -94.05 -23.79
N ILE A 628 -4.26 -92.84 -23.21
CA ILE A 628 -3.12 -91.99 -22.84
C ILE A 628 -2.83 -90.84 -23.84
N LYS A 629 -3.56 -89.74 -23.66
CA LYS A 629 -3.00 -88.37 -23.57
C LYS A 629 -4.03 -87.39 -22.96
N PHE A 630 -4.33 -87.56 -21.68
CA PHE A 630 -4.78 -86.46 -20.83
C PHE A 630 -3.54 -85.99 -20.06
N GLN A 631 -2.75 -85.13 -20.70
CA GLN A 631 -1.81 -84.27 -19.98
C GLN A 631 -2.33 -82.84 -20.10
N SER A 632 -2.53 -82.25 -18.94
CA SER A 632 -2.56 -80.82 -18.67
C SER A 632 -1.87 -79.99 -19.75
N THR A 633 -2.63 -79.19 -20.49
CA THR A 633 -2.08 -78.02 -21.18
C THR A 633 -1.80 -76.93 -20.14
N THR A 634 -0.70 -77.14 -19.42
CA THR A 634 0.10 -76.05 -18.88
C THR A 634 0.57 -75.17 -20.04
N CYS A 635 0.45 -73.85 -19.85
CA CYS A 635 1.06 -72.82 -20.68
C CYS A 635 2.50 -73.19 -21.08
N SER A 636 2.75 -73.36 -22.37
CA SER A 636 4.07 -73.19 -22.96
C SER A 636 3.91 -72.99 -24.47
N LEU A 637 4.15 -71.78 -24.94
CA LEU A 637 4.58 -71.59 -26.33
C LEU A 637 5.70 -70.55 -26.35
N SER A 638 6.85 -71.09 -26.71
CA SER A 638 8.15 -70.50 -26.94
C SER A 638 8.14 -69.52 -28.11
N VAL A 639 8.94 -68.47 -27.96
CA VAL A 639 9.33 -67.54 -29.03
C VAL A 639 10.05 -68.30 -30.14
N GLN A 640 9.59 -68.17 -31.37
CA GLN A 640 10.44 -68.31 -32.56
C GLN A 640 10.46 -66.98 -33.31
N GLN A 641 11.68 -66.47 -33.51
CA GLN A 641 12.01 -65.26 -34.26
C GLN A 641 11.53 -65.39 -35.70
N VAL A 642 10.84 -64.37 -36.20
CA VAL A 642 10.77 -64.09 -37.64
C VAL A 642 11.41 -62.72 -37.85
N HIS A 643 12.58 -62.74 -38.48
CA HIS A 643 13.24 -61.56 -39.01
C HIS A 643 12.43 -61.00 -40.19
N LEU A 644 12.08 -59.71 -40.12
CA LEU A 644 11.65 -58.93 -41.29
C LEU A 644 12.54 -57.70 -41.41
N THR A 645 13.37 -57.71 -42.45
CA THR A 645 14.18 -56.58 -42.93
C THR A 645 13.35 -55.65 -43.79
N PHE A 646 13.39 -54.35 -43.53
CA PHE A 646 12.94 -53.30 -44.45
C PHE A 646 13.97 -52.15 -44.43
N ASN A 647 14.59 -51.88 -45.58
CA ASN A 647 15.46 -50.74 -45.91
C ASN A 647 16.43 -50.23 -44.82
N GLY A 648 17.41 -51.07 -44.45
CA GLY A 648 18.80 -50.61 -44.35
C GLY A 648 19.20 -49.63 -43.24
N GLN A 649 18.45 -49.46 -42.14
CA GLN A 649 18.98 -48.82 -40.92
C GLN A 649 18.45 -49.46 -39.64
N ASN A 650 19.38 -49.94 -38.80
CA ASN A 650 19.13 -50.44 -37.45
C ASN A 650 18.91 -49.28 -36.48
N LEU A 651 17.76 -49.23 -35.79
CA LEU A 651 17.58 -48.41 -34.60
C LEU A 651 16.90 -49.23 -33.50
N SER A 652 17.73 -49.74 -32.60
CA SER A 652 17.35 -50.29 -31.31
C SER A 652 16.84 -49.17 -30.41
N LYS A 653 15.65 -49.32 -29.82
CA LYS A 653 15.34 -48.70 -28.52
C LYS A 653 14.24 -49.49 -27.79
N ASN A 654 14.64 -50.04 -26.64
CA ASN A 654 13.80 -50.75 -25.69
C ASN A 654 12.73 -49.83 -25.10
N TYR A 655 11.47 -50.27 -25.13
CA TYR A 655 10.49 -49.96 -24.10
C TYR A 655 9.69 -51.23 -23.77
N SER A 656 9.93 -51.76 -22.57
CA SER A 656 9.19 -52.90 -22.03
C SER A 656 7.78 -52.48 -21.62
N LYS A 657 6.77 -52.91 -22.38
CA LYS A 657 5.37 -52.94 -21.97
C LYS A 657 4.72 -54.18 -22.57
N THR A 658 4.50 -55.23 -21.79
CA THR A 658 3.24 -55.99 -21.86
C THR A 658 3.01 -56.90 -20.65
N LEU A 659 2.00 -56.50 -19.87
CA LEU A 659 0.98 -57.31 -19.21
C LEU A 659 1.38 -58.68 -18.63
N LYS A 660 1.55 -58.68 -17.30
CA LYS A 660 0.86 -59.65 -16.45
C LYS A 660 -0.65 -59.54 -16.69
N GLN A 661 -1.24 -60.48 -17.39
CA GLN A 661 -2.63 -60.88 -17.16
C GLN A 661 -2.82 -62.29 -17.73
N CYS A 662 -2.58 -63.30 -16.90
CA CYS A 662 -3.36 -64.53 -17.02
C CYS A 662 -4.82 -64.10 -16.83
N LYS A 663 -5.59 -63.96 -17.92
CA LYS A 663 -7.04 -63.81 -17.83
C LYS A 663 -7.55 -65.04 -17.06
N LYS A 664 -8.03 -64.81 -15.83
CA LYS A 664 -8.86 -65.77 -15.10
C LYS A 664 -9.94 -66.22 -16.08
N VAL A 665 -9.99 -67.52 -16.40
CA VAL A 665 -11.13 -68.11 -17.10
C VAL A 665 -12.36 -67.76 -16.28
N SER A 666 -13.36 -67.13 -16.90
CA SER A 666 -14.53 -66.67 -16.16
C SER A 666 -15.22 -67.88 -15.54
N PRO A 667 -15.70 -67.80 -14.28
CA PRO A 667 -16.44 -68.89 -13.64
C PRO A 667 -17.73 -69.29 -14.40
N CYS A 668 -18.13 -68.50 -15.40
CA CYS A 668 -19.31 -68.68 -16.23
C CYS A 668 -19.04 -69.34 -17.60
N SER A 669 -17.83 -69.84 -17.88
CA SER A 669 -17.44 -70.40 -19.20
C SER A 669 -18.14 -71.72 -19.62
N PHE A 670 -19.22 -72.11 -18.93
CA PHE A 670 -19.89 -73.40 -19.08
C PHE A 670 -20.88 -73.47 -20.25
N HIS A 671 -21.39 -72.33 -20.74
CA HIS A 671 -22.45 -72.33 -21.75
C HIS A 671 -21.97 -72.60 -23.19
N LEU A 672 -20.70 -72.29 -23.49
CA LEU A 672 -20.11 -72.45 -24.83
C LEU A 672 -19.71 -73.91 -25.16
N ILE A 673 -19.54 -74.77 -24.15
CA ILE A 673 -19.14 -76.17 -24.36
C ILE A 673 -20.37 -77.05 -24.66
N ALA A 674 -21.57 -76.67 -24.18
CA ALA A 674 -22.80 -77.44 -24.40
C ALA A 674 -23.39 -77.30 -25.81
N SER A 675 -23.21 -76.16 -26.49
CA SER A 675 -23.68 -75.99 -27.88
C SER A 675 -22.79 -76.71 -28.89
N SER A 676 -21.47 -76.74 -28.66
CA SER A 676 -20.49 -77.41 -29.53
C SER A 676 -20.64 -78.94 -29.61
N ILE A 677 -21.33 -79.58 -28.67
CA ILE A 677 -21.52 -81.05 -28.64
C ILE A 677 -22.80 -81.48 -29.37
N LYS A 678 -23.78 -80.58 -29.55
CA LYS A 678 -25.04 -80.89 -30.24
C LYS A 678 -24.95 -80.83 -31.77
N GLU A 679 -23.99 -80.09 -32.33
CA GLU A 679 -23.87 -79.90 -33.78
C GLU A 679 -22.93 -80.90 -34.49
N ARG A 680 -22.11 -81.70 -33.77
CA ARG A 680 -21.09 -82.58 -34.40
C ARG A 680 -21.50 -84.05 -34.64
N LEU A 681 -22.80 -84.40 -34.58
CA LEU A 681 -23.28 -85.78 -34.77
C LEU A 681 -24.19 -86.01 -36.01
N LYS A 682 -24.19 -85.11 -37.00
CA LYS A 682 -24.79 -85.40 -38.32
C LYS A 682 -23.78 -85.13 -39.43
N ILE A 683 -23.20 -86.19 -40.00
CA ILE A 683 -22.47 -86.17 -41.28
C ILE A 683 -23.06 -87.26 -42.19
N ARG A 684 -23.47 -86.83 -43.40
CA ARG A 684 -23.22 -87.42 -44.75
C ARG A 684 -23.93 -86.50 -45.77
N GLU A 685 -23.23 -85.64 -46.52
CA GLU A 685 -22.51 -85.84 -47.81
C GLU A 685 -23.40 -86.22 -49.02
N PRO A 686 -23.02 -85.95 -50.29
CA PRO A 686 -22.33 -84.76 -50.84
C PRO A 686 -22.92 -84.30 -52.22
N THR A 687 -22.64 -83.07 -52.69
CA THR A 687 -22.52 -82.78 -54.14
C THR A 687 -21.72 -81.49 -54.42
N ARG A 688 -21.05 -81.53 -55.57
CA ARG A 688 -19.94 -80.70 -56.08
C ARG A 688 -20.40 -79.40 -56.77
N LEU A 689 -19.53 -78.39 -56.68
CA LEU A 689 -19.08 -77.38 -57.67
C LEU A 689 -20.10 -76.55 -58.45
N GLU A 690 -20.00 -75.22 -58.36
CA GLU A 690 -19.42 -74.41 -59.46
C GLU A 690 -19.08 -72.97 -59.02
N TYR A 691 -18.04 -72.42 -59.64
CA TYR A 691 -17.48 -71.07 -59.47
C TYR A 691 -18.34 -70.00 -60.15
N THR A 692 -18.38 -68.78 -59.61
CA THR A 692 -18.25 -67.55 -60.43
C THR A 692 -17.90 -66.32 -59.60
N PHE A 693 -16.88 -65.60 -60.07
CA PHE A 693 -16.52 -64.23 -59.70
C PHE A 693 -17.62 -63.23 -60.13
N ARG A 694 -17.84 -62.17 -59.36
CA ARG A 694 -17.88 -60.78 -59.88
C ARG A 694 -17.78 -59.73 -58.77
N LYS A 695 -16.89 -58.77 -59.02
CA LYS A 695 -16.73 -57.48 -58.34
C LYS A 695 -17.91 -56.54 -58.66
N SER A 696 -18.26 -55.70 -57.70
CA SER A 696 -18.23 -54.23 -57.79
C SER A 696 -18.33 -53.67 -56.39
#